data_AF-A0A058Z0F4-F1
#
_entry.id   AF-A0A058Z0F4-F1
#
_cell.length_a   1.000
_cell.length_b   1.000
_cell.length_c   1.000
_cell.angle_alpha   90.00
_cell.angle_beta   90.00
_cell.angle_gamma   90.00
#
_symmetry.space_group_name_H-M   'P 1'
#
loop_
_entity.id
_entity.type
_entity.pdbx_description
1 polymer ?
#
loop_
_entity_poly.entity_id
_entity_poly.type
_entity_poly.pdbx_seq_one_letter_code
_entity_poly.pdbx_strand_id
1 'polypeptide(L)'
;MSLVHMRAFSSAAKSTSTKVATSAKFANYDAECAGARLCRAIEAGEEPLPQGFDDVAHFRLFLRLVGDPRADRPLAELGPMGRLLGMDRASVQSLLGHYGREFGIAPARRSRHVPLAGVGPGHAVFEDLMDLVRRDPPVLPPLVLPRLMRLPLKQVEELLEEHAPEILAKPLWDRSMCIGRLGHLLTVDPPLSRGAMALLLSTDLVSLTKAINRHFPEHGDVMVSHLPAPKMEALRGALVAGLQKVPVPSLWAIHESSGVTPPSITLHGPGLCPEYIVHLRGELPAEKVARMRELLQERRHSLRDMAKQLTIPADRLRWYIRYYEPGVVLPYSDGQPVRQLTRPGGLGRLTLGEYTRRFLPATSPVHQAPPGEGSPGGEGTHALVRLSAVNRLVYFDPQVHGSGPGTHVQLLALRLSRDLEAEARGLAGLRPMLAEREMREYLGIPKMTLLNTMPSFGWPEGFWDSRRSFRKYALADEDIRRLRRLAKQVHPSGRRMRFTVRELAADMGQHPDVLFGMLYRFAPEYFFLALGPGAGSGPGGMYVPEEKLADLLAAVEGKYPRPVLHRVAADLGCALPQVVNSLQAHAARQGVRFTTPDYMRHPAARAFQVEQAMVAHPGASLFGLCASVDGLTINDAYAARPYICFE
;
A
#
# COMPACT_ATOMS: atom_id res chain seq x y z
N MET A 1 -40.86 -3.04 -2.49
CA MET A 1 -39.89 -1.93 -2.58
C MET A 1 -40.11 -1.02 -1.37
N SER A 2 -39.09 -0.77 -0.56
CA SER A 2 -39.20 -0.06 0.73
C SER A 2 -38.70 1.39 0.60
N LEU A 3 -39.47 2.34 1.14
CA LEU A 3 -39.27 3.79 1.18
C LEU A 3 -37.97 4.28 1.86
N VAL A 4 -37.10 3.37 2.31
CA VAL A 4 -35.84 3.69 2.98
C VAL A 4 -34.68 3.94 2.00
N HIS A 5 -34.81 3.58 0.70
CA HIS A 5 -33.72 3.73 -0.27
C HIS A 5 -33.69 5.03 -1.09
N MET A 6 -34.67 5.93 -0.93
CA MET A 6 -34.67 7.23 -1.63
C MET A 6 -34.08 8.40 -0.82
N ARG A 7 -33.77 8.22 0.47
CA ARG A 7 -33.18 9.30 1.31
C ARG A 7 -31.65 9.38 1.28
N ALA A 8 -30.96 8.48 0.58
CA ALA A 8 -29.51 8.52 0.42
C ALA A 8 -29.02 9.21 -0.87
N PHE A 9 -29.95 9.67 -1.73
CA PHE A 9 -29.63 10.32 -3.01
C PHE A 9 -30.39 11.63 -3.16
N SER A 10 -30.22 12.55 -2.21
CA SER A 10 -30.41 13.99 -2.41
C SER A 10 -29.99 14.73 -1.13
N SER A 11 -28.73 15.17 -1.09
CA SER A 11 -28.32 16.30 -0.25
C SER A 11 -27.99 17.50 -1.14
N ALA A 12 -28.87 17.80 -2.09
CA ALA A 12 -29.10 19.17 -2.51
C ALA A 12 -30.12 19.76 -1.53
N ALA A 13 -29.68 20.00 -0.29
CA ALA A 13 -30.45 20.82 0.63
C ALA A 13 -30.31 22.27 0.15
N LYS A 14 -31.47 22.83 -0.23
CA LYS A 14 -31.68 24.22 -0.60
C LYS A 14 -30.74 25.17 0.14
N SER A 15 -30.07 26.01 -0.65
CA SER A 15 -29.50 27.29 -0.23
C SER A 15 -30.53 28.08 0.58
N THR A 16 -30.47 27.97 1.90
CA THR A 16 -30.87 29.04 2.79
C THR A 16 -29.65 29.91 2.98
N SER A 17 -29.69 31.08 2.36
CA SER A 17 -28.82 32.22 2.65
C SER A 17 -28.94 32.58 4.13
N THR A 18 -28.13 31.95 4.96
CA THR A 18 -27.89 32.41 6.33
C THR A 18 -26.78 33.43 6.25
N LYS A 19 -27.13 34.70 6.48
CA LYS A 19 -26.18 35.80 6.68
C LYS A 19 -25.05 35.33 7.60
N VAL A 20 -23.84 35.34 7.07
CA VAL A 20 -22.60 35.08 7.80
C VAL A 20 -22.49 36.10 8.92
N ALA A 21 -22.73 35.66 10.15
CA ALA A 21 -22.36 36.40 11.35
C ALA A 21 -20.84 36.29 11.50
N THR A 22 -20.15 37.38 11.18
CA THR A 22 -18.72 37.60 11.41
C THR A 22 -18.40 37.57 12.90
N SER A 23 -18.15 36.38 13.46
CA SER A 23 -17.51 36.25 14.78
C SER A 23 -15.98 36.19 14.61
N ALA A 24 -15.40 37.38 14.49
CA ALA A 24 -14.00 37.62 14.16
C ALA A 24 -13.01 37.40 15.32
N LYS A 25 -13.18 36.39 16.20
CA LYS A 25 -12.25 36.25 17.36
C LYS A 25 -11.58 34.92 17.66
N PHE A 26 -11.85 33.80 16.95
CA PHE A 26 -11.02 32.58 17.10
C PHE A 26 -10.82 31.74 15.81
N ALA A 27 -11.10 32.32 14.63
CA ALA A 27 -10.89 31.67 13.34
C ALA A 27 -9.46 31.86 12.81
N ASN A 28 -8.46 31.28 13.49
CA ASN A 28 -7.09 31.16 12.98
C ASN A 28 -6.86 29.76 12.37
N TYR A 29 -7.88 29.17 11.74
CA TYR A 29 -7.79 27.84 11.09
C TYR A 29 -7.24 27.92 9.67
N ASP A 30 -7.30 29.09 9.04
CA ASP A 30 -6.67 29.41 7.76
C ASP A 30 -5.69 30.57 7.97
N ALA A 31 -4.46 30.27 8.39
CA ALA A 31 -3.37 31.17 8.02
C ALA A 31 -3.40 31.28 6.48
N GLU A 32 -3.22 32.47 5.92
CA GLU A 32 -3.22 32.75 4.47
C GLU A 32 -2.10 32.00 3.72
N CYS A 33 -2.17 30.68 3.70
CA CYS A 33 -1.32 29.82 2.91
C CYS A 33 -1.91 29.70 1.51
N ALA A 34 -1.06 29.37 0.54
CA ALA A 34 -1.47 29.22 -0.85
C ALA A 34 -2.61 28.20 -1.01
N GLY A 35 -2.58 27.11 -0.23
CA GLY A 35 -3.65 26.10 -0.22
C GLY A 35 -5.02 26.64 0.20
N ALA A 36 -5.08 27.37 1.32
CA ALA A 36 -6.34 27.95 1.79
C ALA A 36 -6.88 29.04 0.85
N ARG A 37 -5.99 29.81 0.20
CA ARG A 37 -6.37 30.76 -0.87
C ARG A 37 -6.94 30.02 -2.08
N LEU A 38 -6.29 28.95 -2.53
CA LEU A 38 -6.77 28.14 -3.64
C LEU A 38 -8.16 27.55 -3.35
N CYS A 39 -8.38 26.97 -2.15
CA CYS A 39 -9.70 26.47 -1.78
C CYS A 39 -10.79 27.56 -1.81
N ARG A 40 -10.49 28.78 -1.32
CA ARG A 40 -11.43 29.90 -1.36
C ARG A 40 -11.70 30.40 -2.78
N ALA A 41 -10.67 30.47 -3.62
CA ALA A 41 -10.83 30.81 -5.03
C ALA A 41 -11.72 29.80 -5.77
N ILE A 42 -11.59 28.50 -5.46
CA ILE A 42 -12.47 27.46 -6.01
C ILE A 42 -13.90 27.62 -5.48
N GLU A 43 -14.09 27.87 -4.18
CA GLU A 43 -15.42 28.13 -3.60
C GLU A 43 -16.09 29.38 -4.19
N ALA A 44 -15.30 30.39 -4.56
CA ALA A 44 -15.76 31.61 -5.24
C ALA A 44 -15.99 31.43 -6.75
N GLY A 45 -15.59 30.29 -7.32
CA GLY A 45 -15.67 30.02 -8.77
C GLY A 45 -14.60 30.73 -9.62
N GLU A 46 -13.57 31.29 -8.98
CA GLU A 46 -12.43 31.94 -9.64
C GLU A 46 -11.43 30.93 -10.22
N GLU A 47 -11.31 29.77 -9.57
CA GLU A 47 -10.46 28.65 -9.99
C GLU A 47 -11.30 27.37 -10.13
N PRO A 48 -11.03 26.48 -11.10
CA PRO A 48 -11.77 25.24 -11.22
C PRO A 48 -11.38 24.24 -10.14
N LEU A 49 -12.36 23.45 -9.67
CA LEU A 49 -12.07 22.30 -8.80
C LEU A 49 -11.20 21.29 -9.57
N PRO A 50 -10.07 20.82 -9.02
CA PRO A 50 -9.24 19.83 -9.69
C PRO A 50 -10.02 18.55 -9.99
N GLN A 51 -9.80 18.00 -11.19
CA GLN A 51 -10.41 16.74 -11.60
C GLN A 51 -10.17 15.63 -10.55
N GLY A 52 -11.14 14.74 -10.37
CA GLY A 52 -11.06 13.61 -9.44
C GLY A 52 -11.54 13.91 -8.02
N PHE A 53 -11.88 15.16 -7.72
CA PHE A 53 -12.55 15.56 -6.48
C PHE A 53 -14.02 15.88 -6.75
N ASP A 54 -14.89 15.39 -5.86
CA ASP A 54 -16.33 15.60 -5.97
C ASP A 54 -16.76 16.99 -5.44
N ASP A 55 -15.99 17.56 -4.51
CA ASP A 55 -16.20 18.89 -3.93
C ASP A 55 -14.90 19.48 -3.36
N VAL A 56 -14.97 20.75 -2.94
CA VAL A 56 -13.85 21.48 -2.34
C VAL A 56 -13.45 20.90 -0.98
N ALA A 57 -14.38 20.30 -0.21
CA ALA A 57 -14.06 19.74 1.10
C ALA A 57 -13.11 18.53 0.99
N HIS A 58 -13.31 17.67 -0.02
CA HIS A 58 -12.43 16.56 -0.33
C HIS A 58 -11.05 17.03 -0.79
N PHE A 59 -11.00 18.06 -1.64
CA PHE A 59 -9.73 18.66 -2.06
C PHE A 59 -8.99 19.34 -0.90
N ARG A 60 -9.71 20.10 -0.07
CA ARG A 60 -9.18 20.72 1.16
C ARG A 60 -8.61 19.66 2.11
N LEU A 61 -9.27 18.51 2.29
CA LEU A 61 -8.69 17.43 3.08
C LEU A 61 -7.38 16.93 2.47
N PHE A 62 -7.31 16.72 1.16
CA PHE A 62 -6.06 16.32 0.51
C PHE A 62 -4.93 17.29 0.86
N LEU A 63 -5.14 18.60 0.69
CA LEU A 63 -4.15 19.63 1.04
C LEU A 63 -3.78 19.62 2.53
N ARG A 64 -4.74 19.36 3.43
CA ARG A 64 -4.46 19.19 4.86
C ARG A 64 -3.65 17.93 5.15
N LEU A 65 -3.87 16.83 4.43
CA LEU A 65 -3.09 15.60 4.54
C LEU A 65 -1.66 15.77 4.00
N VAL A 66 -1.46 16.64 3.00
CA VAL A 66 -0.12 17.08 2.58
C VAL A 66 0.61 17.79 3.73
N GLY A 67 -0.10 18.60 4.52
CA GLY A 67 0.51 19.31 5.65
C GLY A 67 1.39 20.48 5.21
N ASP A 68 2.45 20.77 5.98
CA ASP A 68 3.36 21.88 5.69
C ASP A 68 4.26 21.56 4.48
N PRO A 69 4.17 22.30 3.36
CA PRO A 69 4.99 22.07 2.18
C PRO A 69 6.50 22.16 2.47
N ARG A 70 6.90 22.94 3.48
CA ARG A 70 8.31 23.11 3.88
C ARG A 70 8.85 21.92 4.64
N ALA A 71 7.98 21.13 5.26
CA ALA A 71 8.37 19.93 6.00
C ALA A 71 8.66 18.73 5.08
N ASP A 72 8.26 18.81 3.79
CA ASP A 72 8.39 17.78 2.75
C ASP A 72 7.98 16.37 3.21
N ARG A 73 7.08 16.31 4.19
CA ARG A 73 6.58 15.07 4.75
C ARG A 73 5.08 15.21 4.95
N PRO A 74 4.29 14.49 4.14
CA PRO A 74 2.86 14.39 4.35
C PRO A 74 2.49 13.96 5.77
N LEU A 75 1.38 14.46 6.29
CA LEU A 75 0.86 14.06 7.62
C LEU A 75 0.41 12.59 7.66
N ALA A 76 0.05 12.05 6.49
CA ALA A 76 -0.37 10.68 6.28
C ALA A 76 0.42 10.03 5.14
N GLU A 77 0.65 8.73 5.22
CA GLU A 77 1.27 7.96 4.13
C GLU A 77 0.33 7.85 2.92
N LEU A 78 0.89 7.54 1.74
CA LEU A 78 0.15 7.43 0.47
C LEU A 78 -1.05 6.48 0.54
N GLY A 79 -0.90 5.33 1.20
CA GLY A 79 -1.98 4.35 1.35
C GLY A 79 -3.17 4.91 2.14
N PRO A 80 -2.97 5.38 3.39
CA PRO A 80 -3.99 6.09 4.15
C PRO A 80 -4.60 7.30 3.42
N MET A 81 -3.80 8.11 2.71
CA MET A 81 -4.32 9.22 1.91
C MET A 81 -5.25 8.72 0.79
N GLY A 82 -4.80 7.76 -0.02
CA GLY A 82 -5.61 7.20 -1.11
C GLY A 82 -6.90 6.60 -0.61
N ARG A 83 -6.83 5.87 0.50
CA ARG A 83 -8.01 5.31 1.17
C ARG A 83 -8.99 6.41 1.59
N LEU A 84 -8.50 7.47 2.26
CA LEU A 84 -9.32 8.58 2.74
C LEU A 84 -9.91 9.46 1.62
N LEU A 85 -9.29 9.44 0.45
CA LEU A 85 -9.73 10.18 -0.73
C LEU A 85 -10.48 9.27 -1.72
N GLY A 86 -10.56 7.96 -1.44
CA GLY A 86 -11.19 6.96 -2.31
C GLY A 86 -10.52 6.84 -3.68
N MET A 87 -9.20 6.95 -3.74
CA MET A 87 -8.40 6.86 -4.97
C MET A 87 -7.17 5.97 -4.74
N ASP A 88 -6.54 5.53 -5.83
CA ASP A 88 -5.36 4.69 -5.75
C ASP A 88 -4.11 5.50 -5.32
N ARG A 89 -3.09 4.78 -4.83
CA ARG A 89 -1.85 5.39 -4.34
C ARG A 89 -1.09 6.18 -5.41
N ALA A 90 -1.15 5.76 -6.67
CA ALA A 90 -0.42 6.42 -7.75
C ALA A 90 -1.09 7.74 -8.14
N SER A 91 -2.42 7.79 -8.14
CA SER A 91 -3.19 9.04 -8.26
C SER A 91 -2.84 10.04 -7.14
N VAL A 92 -2.79 9.59 -5.89
CA VAL A 92 -2.36 10.43 -4.74
C VAL A 92 -0.94 10.94 -4.91
N GLN A 93 -0.03 10.06 -5.34
CA GLN A 93 1.37 10.42 -5.57
C GLN A 93 1.50 11.50 -6.65
N SER A 94 0.69 11.41 -7.70
CA SER A 94 0.66 12.41 -8.77
C SER A 94 0.12 13.75 -8.28
N LEU A 95 -0.95 13.73 -7.48
CA LEU A 95 -1.47 14.92 -6.80
C LEU A 95 -0.43 15.55 -5.87
N LEU A 96 0.34 14.76 -5.13
CA LEU A 96 1.43 15.27 -4.30
C LEU A 96 2.55 15.90 -5.13
N GLY A 97 2.85 15.34 -6.30
CA GLY A 97 3.80 15.94 -7.24
C GLY A 97 3.35 17.30 -7.75
N HIS A 98 2.04 17.44 -8.00
CA HIS A 98 1.47 18.67 -8.58
C HIS A 98 1.16 19.75 -7.54
N TYR A 99 0.51 19.40 -6.43
CA TYR A 99 0.05 20.35 -5.42
C TYR A 99 0.91 20.37 -4.14
N GLY A 100 1.65 19.29 -3.87
CA GLY A 100 2.21 19.05 -2.54
C GLY A 100 3.29 20.04 -2.10
N ARG A 101 4.04 20.60 -3.06
CA ARG A 101 5.17 21.51 -2.78
C ARG A 101 4.76 22.94 -2.46
N GLU A 102 3.57 23.35 -2.86
CA GLU A 102 3.15 24.76 -2.80
C GLU A 102 1.85 24.95 -2.03
N PHE A 103 0.90 24.04 -2.19
CA PHE A 103 -0.48 24.24 -1.75
C PHE A 103 -0.86 23.44 -0.49
N GLY A 104 0.09 22.73 0.12
CA GLY A 104 -0.16 22.03 1.39
C GLY A 104 -0.67 22.98 2.48
N ILE A 105 -1.68 22.53 3.23
CA ILE A 105 -2.27 23.26 4.35
C ILE A 105 -1.69 22.69 5.65
N ALA A 106 -0.82 23.46 6.29
CA ALA A 106 -0.25 23.08 7.58
C ALA A 106 -1.35 23.01 8.66
N PRO A 107 -1.28 22.04 9.59
CA PRO A 107 -2.20 22.00 10.70
C PRO A 107 -1.94 23.18 11.66
N ALA A 108 -2.92 23.52 12.49
CA ALA A 108 -2.84 24.66 13.40
C ALA A 108 -1.55 24.65 14.24
N ARG A 109 -0.95 25.83 14.45
CA ARG A 109 0.26 26.03 15.28
C ARG A 109 -0.08 25.89 16.77
N ARG A 110 -0.37 24.67 17.21
CA ARG A 110 -0.66 24.32 18.61
C ARG A 110 0.06 23.05 19.02
N SER A 111 0.49 22.94 20.27
CA SER A 111 1.15 21.73 20.77
C SER A 111 0.18 20.54 20.72
N ARG A 112 0.62 19.41 20.18
CA ARG A 112 -0.17 18.17 20.15
C ARG A 112 -0.25 17.50 21.53
N HIS A 113 0.60 17.91 22.46
CA HIS A 113 0.73 17.30 23.78
C HIS A 113 -0.10 18.00 24.85
N VAL A 114 -0.61 19.20 24.55
CA VAL A 114 -1.39 19.99 25.50
C VAL A 114 -2.87 19.88 25.12
N PRO A 115 -3.74 19.40 26.02
CA PRO A 115 -5.18 19.39 25.79
C PRO A 115 -5.71 20.80 25.56
N LEU A 116 -6.68 20.94 24.65
CA LEU A 116 -7.38 22.20 24.48
C LEU A 116 -8.62 22.21 25.38
N ALA A 117 -8.71 23.17 26.31
CA ALA A 117 -9.86 23.29 27.20
C ALA A 117 -11.11 23.75 26.45
N GLY A 118 -12.29 23.27 26.86
CA GLY A 118 -13.58 23.71 26.32
C GLY A 118 -13.91 23.26 24.91
N VAL A 119 -13.25 22.22 24.40
CA VAL A 119 -13.61 21.61 23.10
C VAL A 119 -14.87 20.78 23.28
N GLY A 120 -15.97 21.23 22.67
CA GLY A 120 -17.27 20.55 22.65
C GLY A 120 -18.19 21.15 21.58
N PRO A 121 -19.47 20.76 21.52
CA PRO A 121 -20.44 21.26 20.53
C PRO A 121 -20.43 22.79 20.42
N GLY A 122 -20.38 23.30 19.18
CA GLY A 122 -20.28 24.73 18.87
C GLY A 122 -18.85 25.29 18.84
N HIS A 123 -17.84 24.54 19.29
CA HIS A 123 -16.44 24.91 19.15
C HIS A 123 -15.93 24.55 17.74
N ALA A 124 -15.28 25.47 17.03
CA ALA A 124 -14.85 25.24 15.63
C ALA A 124 -14.00 23.97 15.41
N VAL A 125 -13.10 23.66 16.34
CA VAL A 125 -12.32 22.39 16.33
C VAL A 125 -13.20 21.16 16.42
N PHE A 126 -14.24 21.23 17.25
CA PHE A 126 -15.14 20.12 17.47
C PHE A 126 -15.97 19.88 16.22
N GLU A 127 -16.51 20.94 15.61
CA GLU A 127 -17.26 20.83 14.35
C GLU A 127 -16.38 20.24 13.23
N ASP A 128 -15.15 20.75 13.04
CA ASP A 128 -14.20 20.20 12.06
C ASP A 128 -13.82 18.74 12.34
N LEU A 129 -13.65 18.37 13.62
CA LEU A 129 -13.40 16.99 14.03
C LEU A 129 -14.60 16.09 13.68
N MET A 130 -15.81 16.53 13.97
CA MET A 130 -17.05 15.80 13.67
C MET A 130 -17.26 15.66 12.15
N ASP A 131 -16.99 16.70 11.37
CA ASP A 131 -17.08 16.67 9.90
C ASP A 131 -16.12 15.63 9.31
N LEU A 132 -14.86 15.61 9.77
CA LEU A 132 -13.86 14.65 9.32
C LEU A 132 -14.24 13.20 9.68
N VAL A 133 -14.87 13.01 10.83
CA VAL A 133 -15.23 11.68 11.35
C VAL A 133 -16.53 11.16 10.73
N ARG A 134 -17.48 12.03 10.36
CA ARG A 134 -18.76 11.64 9.74
C ARG A 134 -18.67 11.43 8.23
N ARG A 135 -17.54 11.81 7.61
CA ARG A 135 -17.27 11.65 6.17
C ARG A 135 -17.17 10.19 5.72
N ASP A 136 -17.24 9.96 4.41
CA ASP A 136 -16.99 8.67 3.76
C ASP A 136 -15.66 8.66 2.96
N PRO A 137 -14.63 7.90 3.39
CA PRO A 137 -14.53 7.20 4.66
C PRO A 137 -14.16 8.14 5.81
N PRO A 138 -14.49 7.74 7.06
CA PRO A 138 -14.22 8.53 8.25
C PRO A 138 -12.71 8.66 8.51
N VAL A 139 -12.27 9.86 8.89
CA VAL A 139 -10.89 10.09 9.32
C VAL A 139 -10.78 9.76 10.81
N LEU A 140 -10.08 8.67 11.14
CA LEU A 140 -10.04 8.12 12.50
C LEU A 140 -8.63 8.12 13.12
N PRO A 141 -8.52 8.02 14.47
CA PRO A 141 -7.26 7.75 15.18
C PRO A 141 -6.64 6.39 14.78
N PRO A 142 -5.36 6.11 15.11
CA PRO A 142 -4.52 6.83 16.09
C PRO A 142 -3.57 7.90 15.52
N LEU A 143 -3.39 7.94 14.20
CA LEU A 143 -2.32 8.77 13.61
C LEU A 143 -2.82 10.02 12.90
N VAL A 144 -3.83 9.90 12.02
CA VAL A 144 -4.17 11.00 11.10
C VAL A 144 -5.04 12.05 11.79
N LEU A 145 -6.16 11.64 12.40
CA LEU A 145 -7.09 12.58 13.02
C LEU A 145 -6.44 13.46 14.11
N PRO A 146 -5.68 12.92 15.09
CA PRO A 146 -5.06 13.77 16.10
C PRO A 146 -3.95 14.67 15.54
N ARG A 147 -3.31 14.30 14.41
CA ARG A 147 -2.32 15.15 13.73
C ARG A 147 -2.96 16.30 12.98
N LEU A 148 -4.06 16.03 12.26
CA LEU A 148 -4.84 17.05 11.55
C LEU A 148 -5.45 18.04 12.53
N MET A 149 -6.04 17.52 13.61
CA MET A 149 -6.62 18.35 14.66
C MET A 149 -5.53 18.99 15.50
N ARG A 150 -4.34 18.41 15.68
CA ARG A 150 -3.36 18.85 16.70
C ARG A 150 -3.98 18.83 18.11
N LEU A 151 -4.69 17.75 18.41
CA LEU A 151 -5.17 17.42 19.75
C LEU A 151 -4.40 16.19 20.28
N PRO A 152 -4.27 16.02 21.60
CA PRO A 152 -3.82 14.78 22.18
C PRO A 152 -4.70 13.61 21.75
N LEU A 153 -4.09 12.44 21.53
CA LEU A 153 -4.83 11.24 21.11
C LEU A 153 -5.98 10.92 22.07
N LYS A 154 -5.68 10.94 23.38
CA LYS A 154 -6.65 10.67 24.44
C LYS A 154 -7.86 11.59 24.38
N GLN A 155 -7.64 12.89 24.18
CA GLN A 155 -8.72 13.87 24.07
C GLN A 155 -9.59 13.61 22.82
N VAL A 156 -8.98 13.20 21.71
CA VAL A 156 -9.73 12.82 20.50
C VAL A 156 -10.55 11.56 20.76
N GLU A 157 -9.99 10.56 21.43
CA GLU A 157 -10.70 9.32 21.78
C GLU A 157 -11.90 9.61 22.68
N GLU A 158 -11.71 10.39 23.75
CA GLU A 158 -12.79 10.82 24.66
C GLU A 158 -13.92 11.55 23.92
N LEU A 159 -13.60 12.52 23.04
CA LEU A 159 -14.59 13.25 22.25
C LEU A 159 -15.35 12.34 21.27
N LEU A 160 -14.69 11.32 20.71
CA LEU A 160 -15.33 10.38 19.79
C LEU A 160 -16.23 9.38 20.52
N GLU A 161 -15.80 8.92 21.69
CA GLU A 161 -16.61 8.05 22.55
C GLU A 161 -17.88 8.75 23.02
N GLU A 162 -17.81 10.04 23.35
CA GLU A 162 -18.95 10.83 23.79
C GLU A 162 -19.91 11.21 22.64
N HIS A 163 -19.38 11.65 21.49
CA HIS A 163 -20.19 12.33 20.48
C HIS A 163 -20.32 11.61 19.12
N ALA A 164 -19.60 10.51 18.92
CA ALA A 164 -19.71 9.66 17.73
C ALA A 164 -19.62 8.15 18.02
N PRO A 165 -20.28 7.63 19.08
CA PRO A 165 -20.18 6.21 19.45
C PRO A 165 -20.70 5.28 18.35
N GLU A 166 -21.67 5.72 17.54
CA GLU A 166 -22.20 4.96 16.41
C GLU A 166 -21.16 4.72 15.31
N ILE A 167 -20.23 5.66 15.14
CA ILE A 167 -19.11 5.50 14.22
C ILE A 167 -18.14 4.53 14.86
N LEU A 168 -17.85 4.66 16.16
CA LEU A 168 -17.02 3.74 16.96
C LEU A 168 -17.60 2.33 17.15
N ALA A 169 -18.87 2.11 16.86
CA ALA A 169 -19.50 0.78 16.90
C ALA A 169 -19.33 -0.01 15.59
N LYS A 170 -19.09 0.65 14.44
CA LYS A 170 -18.97 -0.04 13.13
C LYS A 170 -17.71 -0.92 13.09
N PRO A 171 -17.66 -2.09 12.46
CA PRO A 171 -16.40 -2.82 12.39
C PRO A 171 -15.35 -2.07 11.54
N LEU A 172 -14.05 -2.24 11.84
CA LEU A 172 -12.97 -1.46 11.19
C LEU A 172 -13.00 -1.50 9.65
N TRP A 173 -13.32 -2.66 9.07
CA TRP A 173 -13.41 -2.83 7.61
C TRP A 173 -14.54 -2.02 6.97
N ASP A 174 -15.57 -1.67 7.74
CA ASP A 174 -16.74 -0.89 7.32
C ASP A 174 -16.44 0.61 7.27
N ARG A 175 -15.39 1.01 7.99
CA ARG A 175 -14.95 2.41 8.12
C ARG A 175 -13.71 2.71 7.29
N SER A 176 -13.17 1.72 6.57
CA SER A 176 -11.86 1.79 5.94
C SER A 176 -11.92 2.06 4.44
N MET A 177 -13.08 2.28 3.82
CA MET A 177 -13.17 2.52 2.38
C MET A 177 -14.31 3.48 2.05
N CYS A 178 -14.16 4.18 0.94
CA CYS A 178 -15.22 5.04 0.39
C CYS A 178 -16.34 4.16 -0.19
N ILE A 179 -17.45 4.03 0.55
CA ILE A 179 -18.62 3.24 0.14
C ILE A 179 -19.30 3.87 -1.07
N GLY A 180 -19.35 5.20 -1.15
CA GLY A 180 -19.88 5.93 -2.31
C GLY A 180 -19.13 5.58 -3.60
N ARG A 181 -17.78 5.63 -3.58
CA ARG A 181 -16.97 5.26 -4.75
C ARG A 181 -17.01 3.77 -5.06
N LEU A 182 -17.14 2.90 -4.05
CA LEU A 182 -17.39 1.48 -4.28
C LEU A 182 -18.70 1.26 -5.08
N GLY A 183 -19.76 1.99 -4.73
CA GLY A 183 -21.02 1.95 -5.49
C GLY A 183 -20.84 2.31 -6.97
N HIS A 184 -20.06 3.34 -7.28
CA HIS A 184 -19.74 3.68 -8.67
C HIS A 184 -18.91 2.60 -9.38
N LEU A 185 -17.88 2.05 -8.73
CA LEU A 185 -17.05 0.97 -9.29
C LEU A 185 -17.85 -0.28 -9.65
N LEU A 186 -18.87 -0.62 -8.86
CA LEU A 186 -19.73 -1.78 -9.10
C LEU A 186 -20.64 -1.61 -10.32
N THR A 187 -20.82 -0.38 -10.79
CA THR A 187 -21.65 -0.06 -11.98
C THR A 187 -20.85 0.07 -13.27
N VAL A 188 -19.52 -0.08 -13.19
CA VAL A 188 -18.63 0.02 -14.35
C VAL A 188 -18.86 -1.15 -15.30
N ASP A 189 -19.00 -0.86 -16.60
CA ASP A 189 -19.04 -1.84 -17.68
C ASP A 189 -17.83 -1.65 -18.63
N PRO A 190 -17.11 -2.74 -18.95
CA PRO A 190 -17.25 -4.10 -18.43
C PRO A 190 -16.95 -4.20 -16.93
N PRO A 191 -17.55 -5.17 -16.21
CA PRO A 191 -17.36 -5.33 -14.78
C PRO A 191 -15.88 -5.45 -14.38
N LEU A 192 -15.50 -4.71 -13.35
CA LEU A 192 -14.14 -4.72 -12.80
C LEU A 192 -13.92 -5.92 -11.88
N SER A 193 -12.71 -6.46 -11.89
CA SER A 193 -12.33 -7.47 -10.90
C SER A 193 -12.29 -6.85 -9.50
N ARG A 194 -12.55 -7.65 -8.46
CA ARG A 194 -12.41 -7.17 -7.06
C ARG A 194 -11.00 -6.68 -6.74
N GLY A 195 -9.98 -7.25 -7.38
CA GLY A 195 -8.60 -6.77 -7.25
C GLY A 195 -8.43 -5.35 -7.82
N ALA A 196 -9.04 -5.06 -8.97
CA ALA A 196 -9.04 -3.73 -9.57
C ALA A 196 -9.73 -2.70 -8.67
N MET A 197 -10.91 -3.03 -8.15
CA MET A 197 -11.63 -2.16 -7.22
C MET A 197 -10.85 -1.90 -5.94
N ALA A 198 -10.23 -2.93 -5.37
CA ALA A 198 -9.41 -2.81 -4.17
C ALA A 198 -8.23 -1.85 -4.38
N LEU A 199 -7.58 -1.92 -5.55
CA LEU A 199 -6.50 -1.02 -5.93
C LEU A 199 -7.00 0.43 -6.07
N LEU A 200 -8.09 0.64 -6.81
CA LEU A 200 -8.67 1.98 -7.05
C LEU A 200 -9.16 2.67 -5.77
N LEU A 201 -9.53 1.90 -4.75
CA LEU A 201 -9.96 2.42 -3.44
C LEU A 201 -8.85 2.39 -2.38
N SER A 202 -7.63 1.97 -2.74
CA SER A 202 -6.51 1.78 -1.80
C SER A 202 -6.87 0.92 -0.57
N THR A 203 -7.66 -0.14 -0.76
CA THR A 203 -8.12 -1.06 0.29
C THR A 203 -7.65 -2.50 0.04
N ASP A 204 -7.81 -3.38 1.02
CA ASP A 204 -7.57 -4.81 0.85
C ASP A 204 -8.83 -5.56 0.34
N LEU A 205 -8.59 -6.71 -0.30
CA LEU A 205 -9.63 -7.53 -0.93
C LEU A 205 -10.64 -8.12 0.06
N VAL A 206 -10.22 -8.40 1.30
CA VAL A 206 -11.07 -8.99 2.33
C VAL A 206 -12.07 -7.95 2.82
N SER A 207 -11.58 -6.74 3.13
CA SER A 207 -12.44 -5.61 3.50
C SER A 207 -13.40 -5.26 2.36
N LEU A 208 -12.91 -5.21 1.12
CA LEU A 208 -13.75 -4.94 -0.05
C LEU A 208 -14.89 -5.97 -0.17
N THR A 209 -14.56 -7.26 -0.08
CA THR A 209 -15.55 -8.34 -0.17
C THR A 209 -16.60 -8.24 0.93
N LYS A 210 -16.18 -7.93 2.17
CA LYS A 210 -17.12 -7.72 3.28
C LYS A 210 -18.02 -6.51 3.05
N ALA A 211 -17.47 -5.41 2.52
CA ALA A 211 -18.23 -4.20 2.20
C ALA A 211 -19.24 -4.43 1.09
N ILE A 212 -18.86 -5.11 0.00
CA ILE A 212 -19.82 -5.50 -1.06
C ILE A 212 -20.93 -6.34 -0.46
N ASN A 213 -20.61 -7.41 0.28
CA ASN A 213 -21.64 -8.30 0.83
C ASN A 213 -22.60 -7.61 1.82
N ARG A 214 -22.17 -6.54 2.49
CA ARG A 214 -22.99 -5.79 3.44
C ARG A 214 -23.81 -4.67 2.79
N HIS A 215 -23.16 -3.84 1.97
CA HIS A 215 -23.77 -2.61 1.43
C HIS A 215 -24.35 -2.78 0.03
N PHE A 216 -23.83 -3.75 -0.72
CA PHE A 216 -24.22 -4.06 -2.10
C PHE A 216 -24.39 -5.58 -2.27
N PRO A 217 -25.26 -6.23 -1.45
CA PRO A 217 -25.41 -7.69 -1.46
C PRO A 217 -25.79 -8.24 -2.85
N GLU A 218 -26.47 -7.45 -3.66
CA GLU A 218 -26.78 -7.73 -5.07
C GLU A 218 -25.53 -7.77 -5.96
N HIS A 219 -24.39 -7.20 -5.55
CA HIS A 219 -23.12 -7.36 -6.27
C HIS A 219 -22.21 -8.42 -5.64
N GLY A 220 -22.60 -9.00 -4.51
CA GLY A 220 -21.80 -9.98 -3.75
C GLY A 220 -21.55 -11.29 -4.50
N ASP A 221 -22.47 -11.69 -5.38
CA ASP A 221 -22.37 -12.94 -6.15
C ASP A 221 -21.88 -12.70 -7.59
N VAL A 222 -21.74 -11.43 -8.02
CA VAL A 222 -21.28 -11.09 -9.37
C VAL A 222 -19.82 -11.51 -9.52
N MET A 223 -19.61 -12.50 -10.40
CA MET A 223 -18.30 -13.04 -10.70
C MET A 223 -17.67 -12.34 -11.90
N VAL A 224 -16.53 -11.70 -11.67
CA VAL A 224 -15.68 -11.17 -12.73
C VAL A 224 -14.41 -12.01 -12.79
N SER A 225 -14.03 -12.41 -14.01
CA SER A 225 -12.82 -13.19 -14.21
C SER A 225 -11.58 -12.42 -13.76
N HIS A 226 -10.66 -13.14 -13.10
CA HIS A 226 -9.32 -12.66 -12.79
C HIS A 226 -8.30 -13.14 -13.83
N LEU A 227 -8.74 -13.96 -14.79
CA LEU A 227 -7.88 -14.44 -15.86
C LEU A 227 -7.66 -13.33 -16.89
N PRO A 228 -6.44 -13.23 -17.45
CA PRO A 228 -6.18 -12.34 -18.57
C PRO A 228 -7.12 -12.61 -19.75
N ALA A 229 -7.54 -11.56 -20.45
CA ALA A 229 -8.42 -11.68 -21.63
C ALA A 229 -7.91 -12.70 -22.66
N PRO A 230 -6.60 -12.79 -22.99
CA PRO A 230 -6.11 -13.83 -23.90
C PRO A 230 -6.34 -15.26 -23.39
N LYS A 231 -6.26 -15.49 -22.06
CA LYS A 231 -6.55 -16.81 -21.47
C LYS A 231 -8.05 -17.11 -21.48
N MET A 232 -8.89 -16.10 -21.31
CA MET A 232 -10.35 -16.24 -21.42
C MET A 232 -10.77 -16.59 -22.85
N GLU A 233 -10.19 -15.93 -23.86
CA GLU A 233 -10.44 -16.26 -25.27
C GLU A 233 -9.84 -17.61 -25.67
N ALA A 234 -8.66 -17.97 -25.17
CA ALA A 234 -8.09 -19.31 -25.38
C ALA A 234 -8.99 -20.40 -24.78
N LEU A 235 -9.55 -20.17 -23.58
CA LEU A 235 -10.53 -21.08 -22.98
C LEU A 235 -11.82 -21.16 -23.81
N ARG A 236 -12.38 -20.03 -24.24
CA ARG A 236 -13.57 -20.01 -25.11
C ARG A 236 -13.29 -20.78 -26.40
N GLY A 237 -12.17 -20.53 -27.06
CA GLY A 237 -11.75 -21.21 -28.28
C GLY A 237 -11.61 -22.71 -28.08
N ALA A 238 -10.97 -23.15 -26.99
CA ALA A 238 -10.82 -24.57 -26.67
C ALA A 238 -12.17 -25.27 -26.42
N LEU A 239 -13.09 -24.60 -25.70
CA LEU A 239 -14.44 -25.14 -25.44
C LEU A 239 -15.26 -25.26 -26.74
N VAL A 240 -15.26 -24.22 -27.58
CA VAL A 240 -15.99 -24.21 -28.86
C VAL A 240 -15.40 -25.23 -29.85
N ALA A 241 -14.08 -25.30 -29.98
CA ALA A 241 -13.42 -26.31 -30.80
C ALA A 241 -13.67 -27.73 -30.27
N GLY A 242 -13.78 -27.88 -28.95
CA GLY A 242 -14.12 -29.14 -28.31
C GLY A 242 -15.50 -29.68 -28.69
N LEU A 243 -16.49 -28.79 -28.88
CA LEU A 243 -17.84 -29.18 -29.33
C LEU A 243 -17.85 -29.87 -30.70
N GLN A 244 -16.88 -29.57 -31.56
CA GLN A 244 -16.78 -30.13 -32.91
C GLN A 244 -16.10 -31.51 -32.94
N LYS A 245 -15.54 -31.97 -31.82
CA LYS A 245 -14.82 -33.25 -31.72
C LYS A 245 -15.74 -34.36 -31.21
N VAL A 246 -15.57 -35.55 -31.78
CA VAL A 246 -16.26 -36.77 -31.33
C VAL A 246 -15.20 -37.82 -31.01
N PRO A 247 -15.06 -38.28 -29.74
CA PRO A 247 -15.82 -37.84 -28.56
C PRO A 247 -15.46 -36.40 -28.12
N VAL A 248 -16.40 -35.74 -27.46
CA VAL A 248 -16.17 -34.42 -26.86
C VAL A 248 -15.03 -34.54 -25.83
N PRO A 249 -14.00 -33.67 -25.91
CA PRO A 249 -12.85 -33.75 -25.02
C PRO A 249 -13.28 -33.55 -23.57
N SER A 250 -12.58 -34.17 -22.62
CA SER A 250 -12.81 -33.94 -21.20
C SER A 250 -12.33 -32.55 -20.76
N LEU A 251 -12.78 -32.07 -19.60
CA LEU A 251 -12.27 -30.81 -19.01
C LEU A 251 -10.74 -30.84 -18.80
N TRP A 252 -10.16 -32.03 -18.61
CA TRP A 252 -8.71 -32.20 -18.53
C TRP A 252 -8.02 -31.92 -19.86
N ALA A 253 -8.57 -32.40 -20.98
CA ALA A 253 -8.05 -32.09 -22.31
C ALA A 253 -8.25 -30.60 -22.69
N ILE A 254 -9.31 -29.95 -22.18
CA ILE A 254 -9.48 -28.49 -22.29
C ILE A 254 -8.39 -27.75 -21.49
N HIS A 255 -8.03 -28.24 -20.31
CA HIS A 255 -6.91 -27.69 -19.53
C HIS A 255 -5.59 -27.75 -20.30
N GLU A 256 -5.26 -28.91 -20.87
CA GLU A 256 -4.01 -29.10 -21.64
C GLU A 256 -3.94 -28.20 -22.87
N SER A 257 -5.07 -27.97 -23.56
CA SER A 257 -5.11 -27.13 -24.77
C SER A 257 -5.18 -25.63 -24.50
N SER A 258 -5.83 -25.20 -23.42
CA SER A 258 -5.99 -23.78 -23.08
C SER A 258 -4.94 -23.24 -22.10
N GLY A 259 -4.25 -24.12 -21.37
CA GLY A 259 -3.36 -23.75 -20.27
C GLY A 259 -4.08 -23.13 -19.07
N VAL A 260 -5.42 -23.24 -18.99
CA VAL A 260 -6.24 -22.72 -17.88
C VAL A 260 -6.51 -23.83 -16.88
N THR A 261 -6.26 -23.59 -15.60
CA THR A 261 -6.39 -24.61 -14.55
C THR A 261 -7.82 -25.14 -14.42
N PRO A 262 -8.03 -26.43 -14.07
CA PRO A 262 -9.37 -27.02 -13.95
C PRO A 262 -10.36 -26.24 -13.07
N PRO A 263 -9.98 -25.70 -11.88
CA PRO A 263 -10.90 -24.88 -11.08
C PRO A 263 -11.42 -23.65 -11.82
N SER A 264 -10.57 -22.98 -12.59
CA SER A 264 -10.93 -21.79 -13.37
C SER A 264 -11.80 -22.15 -14.57
N ILE A 265 -11.61 -23.32 -15.18
CA ILE A 265 -12.49 -23.84 -16.24
C ILE A 265 -13.89 -24.07 -15.68
N THR A 266 -14.02 -24.76 -14.55
CA THR A 266 -15.30 -24.98 -13.88
C THR A 266 -15.98 -23.66 -13.51
N LEU A 267 -15.20 -22.66 -13.11
CA LEU A 267 -15.72 -21.38 -12.64
C LEU A 267 -16.18 -20.47 -13.77
N HIS A 268 -15.42 -20.39 -14.86
CA HIS A 268 -15.62 -19.41 -15.95
C HIS A 268 -16.21 -20.03 -17.23
N GLY A 269 -15.91 -21.29 -17.51
CA GLY A 269 -16.42 -22.03 -18.66
C GLY A 269 -17.95 -21.99 -18.83
N PRO A 270 -18.75 -22.16 -17.75
CA PRO A 270 -20.21 -22.05 -17.83
C PRO A 270 -20.71 -20.73 -18.42
N GLY A 271 -19.99 -19.63 -18.21
CA GLY A 271 -20.35 -18.33 -18.76
C GLY A 271 -19.86 -18.08 -20.18
N LEU A 272 -18.97 -18.96 -20.70
CA LEU A 272 -18.36 -18.82 -22.02
C LEU A 272 -19.01 -19.72 -23.08
N CYS A 273 -19.38 -20.95 -22.72
CA CYS A 273 -19.91 -21.96 -23.65
C CYS A 273 -20.77 -23.00 -22.90
N PRO A 274 -21.90 -22.62 -22.28
CA PRO A 274 -22.68 -23.50 -21.41
C PRO A 274 -23.12 -24.82 -22.08
N GLU A 275 -23.28 -24.83 -23.40
CA GLU A 275 -23.64 -25.98 -24.24
C GLU A 275 -22.64 -27.14 -24.15
N TYR A 276 -21.39 -26.85 -23.79
CA TYR A 276 -20.32 -27.83 -23.66
C TYR A 276 -20.68 -28.98 -22.70
N ILE A 277 -21.38 -28.71 -21.59
CA ILE A 277 -21.75 -29.78 -20.66
C ILE A 277 -22.79 -30.73 -21.26
N VAL A 278 -23.72 -30.20 -22.05
CA VAL A 278 -24.79 -30.98 -22.69
C VAL A 278 -24.20 -31.91 -23.73
N HIS A 279 -23.23 -31.45 -24.52
CA HIS A 279 -22.54 -32.30 -25.49
C HIS A 279 -21.65 -33.35 -24.80
N LEU A 280 -21.03 -33.01 -23.67
CA LEU A 280 -20.15 -33.94 -22.94
C LEU A 280 -20.92 -35.01 -22.16
N ARG A 281 -22.11 -34.69 -21.63
CA ARG A 281 -22.81 -35.54 -20.64
C ARG A 281 -24.29 -35.79 -20.94
N GLY A 282 -24.86 -35.17 -21.96
CA GLY A 282 -26.28 -35.19 -22.26
C GLY A 282 -27.07 -34.11 -21.50
N GLU A 283 -28.32 -33.94 -21.94
CA GLU A 283 -29.30 -33.06 -21.29
C GLU A 283 -29.74 -33.59 -19.93
N LEU A 284 -30.19 -32.70 -19.05
CA LEU A 284 -30.84 -33.12 -17.81
C LEU A 284 -32.26 -33.59 -18.07
N PRO A 285 -32.73 -34.64 -17.38
CA PRO A 285 -34.15 -35.02 -17.40
C PRO A 285 -35.04 -33.84 -17.00
N ALA A 286 -36.21 -33.72 -17.64
CA ALA A 286 -37.14 -32.61 -17.41
C ALA A 286 -37.53 -32.42 -15.93
N GLU A 287 -37.69 -33.52 -15.18
CA GLU A 287 -37.96 -33.50 -13.74
C GLU A 287 -36.83 -32.85 -12.93
N LYS A 288 -35.56 -33.12 -13.29
CA LYS A 288 -34.40 -32.48 -12.65
C LYS A 288 -34.30 -31.00 -13.00
N VAL A 289 -34.66 -30.62 -14.23
CA VAL A 289 -34.69 -29.20 -14.64
C VAL A 289 -35.79 -28.45 -13.88
N ALA A 290 -37.00 -29.03 -13.77
CA ALA A 290 -38.08 -28.46 -12.98
C ALA A 290 -37.68 -28.29 -11.51
N ARG A 291 -37.11 -29.34 -10.90
CA ARG A 291 -36.62 -29.29 -9.51
C ARG A 291 -35.50 -28.27 -9.32
N MET A 292 -34.58 -28.15 -10.27
CA MET A 292 -33.53 -27.13 -10.24
C MET A 292 -34.12 -25.72 -10.24
N ARG A 293 -35.12 -25.45 -11.10
CA ARG A 293 -35.82 -24.17 -11.16
C ARG A 293 -36.54 -23.85 -9.85
N GLU A 294 -37.24 -24.81 -9.25
CA GLU A 294 -37.85 -24.65 -7.92
C GLU A 294 -36.82 -24.22 -6.87
N LEU A 295 -35.70 -24.95 -6.80
CA LEU A 295 -34.63 -24.68 -5.83
C LEU A 295 -33.98 -23.30 -6.05
N LEU A 296 -33.83 -22.87 -7.31
CA LEU A 296 -33.38 -21.52 -7.63
C LEU A 296 -34.38 -20.46 -7.15
N GLN A 297 -35.68 -20.68 -7.36
CA GLN A 297 -36.72 -19.75 -6.91
C GLN A 297 -36.77 -19.58 -5.38
N GLU A 298 -36.37 -20.60 -4.61
CA GLU A 298 -36.27 -20.50 -3.15
C GLU A 298 -35.13 -19.58 -2.66
N ARG A 299 -34.12 -19.28 -3.50
CA ARG A 299 -33.01 -18.33 -3.25
C ARG A 299 -32.20 -18.50 -1.95
N ARG A 300 -32.33 -19.65 -1.30
CA ARG A 300 -31.69 -19.96 -0.01
C ARG A 300 -30.70 -21.11 -0.06
N HIS A 301 -30.75 -21.92 -1.12
CA HIS A 301 -29.92 -23.12 -1.25
C HIS A 301 -28.57 -22.78 -1.85
N SER A 302 -27.52 -23.38 -1.29
CA SER A 302 -26.19 -23.35 -1.91
C SER A 302 -26.12 -24.27 -3.12
N LEU A 303 -25.19 -24.02 -4.03
CA LEU A 303 -24.96 -24.94 -5.16
C LEU A 303 -24.66 -26.36 -4.69
N ARG A 304 -23.96 -26.51 -3.56
CA ARG A 304 -23.70 -27.81 -2.93
C ARG A 304 -24.97 -28.49 -2.43
N ASP A 305 -25.91 -27.75 -1.86
CA ASP A 305 -27.17 -28.33 -1.36
C ASP A 305 -28.10 -28.70 -2.51
N MET A 306 -28.19 -27.84 -3.53
CA MET A 306 -28.92 -28.13 -4.76
C MET A 306 -28.35 -29.36 -5.47
N ALA A 307 -27.01 -29.44 -5.59
CA ALA A 307 -26.29 -30.56 -6.16
C ALA A 307 -26.63 -31.90 -5.47
N LYS A 308 -26.68 -31.90 -4.13
CA LYS A 308 -27.11 -33.07 -3.36
C LYS A 308 -28.55 -33.48 -3.67
N GLN A 309 -29.48 -32.52 -3.69
CA GLN A 309 -30.89 -32.81 -3.98
C GLN A 309 -31.12 -33.30 -5.42
N LEU A 310 -30.34 -32.79 -6.38
CA LEU A 310 -30.44 -33.16 -7.79
C LEU A 310 -29.58 -34.39 -8.15
N THR A 311 -28.84 -34.94 -7.19
CA THR A 311 -27.87 -36.05 -7.35
C THR A 311 -26.85 -35.80 -8.48
N ILE A 312 -26.35 -34.56 -8.56
CA ILE A 312 -25.37 -34.13 -9.57
C ILE A 312 -24.24 -33.36 -8.86
N PRO A 313 -22.95 -33.54 -9.22
CA PRO A 313 -21.85 -32.75 -8.69
C PRO A 313 -22.04 -31.22 -8.88
N ALA A 314 -21.63 -30.42 -7.89
CA ALA A 314 -21.86 -28.95 -7.88
C ALA A 314 -21.14 -28.21 -9.02
N ASP A 315 -19.94 -28.66 -9.38
CA ASP A 315 -19.18 -28.19 -10.53
C ASP A 315 -19.98 -28.34 -11.83
N ARG A 316 -20.68 -29.47 -12.02
CA ARG A 316 -21.55 -29.71 -13.18
C ARG A 316 -22.85 -28.94 -13.12
N LEU A 317 -23.46 -28.86 -11.93
CA LEU A 317 -24.70 -28.10 -11.75
C LEU A 317 -24.54 -26.64 -12.19
N ARG A 318 -23.37 -26.03 -11.93
CA ARG A 318 -23.05 -24.68 -12.40
C ARG A 318 -23.20 -24.51 -13.92
N TRP A 319 -22.76 -25.49 -14.71
CA TRP A 319 -22.91 -25.49 -16.17
C TRP A 319 -24.37 -25.62 -16.58
N TYR A 320 -25.09 -26.57 -15.99
CA TYR A 320 -26.50 -26.77 -16.33
C TYR A 320 -27.37 -25.56 -15.96
N ILE A 321 -27.11 -24.90 -14.83
CA ILE A 321 -27.81 -23.65 -14.49
C ILE A 321 -27.53 -22.58 -15.56
N ARG A 322 -26.27 -22.44 -16.02
CA ARG A 322 -25.97 -21.46 -17.08
C ARG A 322 -26.59 -21.80 -18.43
N TYR A 323 -26.76 -23.08 -18.74
CA TYR A 323 -27.41 -23.54 -19.96
C TYR A 323 -28.93 -23.29 -19.93
N TYR A 324 -29.63 -23.75 -18.89
CA TYR A 324 -31.09 -23.63 -18.80
C TYR A 324 -31.58 -22.28 -18.29
N GLU A 325 -30.79 -21.59 -17.47
CA GLU A 325 -31.14 -20.34 -16.78
C GLU A 325 -30.00 -19.30 -16.90
N PRO A 326 -29.68 -18.82 -18.13
CA PRO A 326 -28.50 -17.99 -18.37
C PRO A 326 -28.48 -16.67 -17.58
N GLY A 327 -29.66 -16.16 -17.21
CA GLY A 327 -29.83 -14.93 -16.41
C GLY A 327 -29.37 -15.04 -14.96
N VAL A 328 -29.30 -16.26 -14.39
CA VAL A 328 -28.98 -16.49 -12.98
C VAL A 328 -27.54 -16.09 -12.68
N VAL A 329 -27.30 -15.36 -11.58
CA VAL A 329 -25.96 -15.01 -11.13
C VAL A 329 -25.49 -16.06 -10.12
N LEU A 330 -24.44 -16.79 -10.49
CA LEU A 330 -23.89 -17.86 -9.67
C LEU A 330 -22.78 -17.34 -8.75
N PRO A 331 -22.80 -17.71 -7.45
CA PRO A 331 -21.81 -17.23 -6.47
C PRO A 331 -20.41 -17.76 -6.78
N TYR A 332 -19.37 -17.22 -6.15
CA TYR A 332 -17.99 -17.72 -6.32
C TYR A 332 -17.80 -19.10 -5.68
N SER A 333 -18.34 -19.31 -4.47
CA SER A 333 -18.21 -20.56 -3.73
C SER A 333 -19.46 -21.39 -3.83
N ASP A 334 -19.30 -22.71 -4.03
CA ASP A 334 -20.44 -23.63 -4.07
C ASP A 334 -21.18 -23.76 -2.72
N GLY A 335 -20.57 -23.29 -1.63
CA GLY A 335 -21.20 -23.22 -0.30
C GLY A 335 -22.05 -21.97 -0.07
N GLN A 336 -22.06 -21.02 -1.01
CA GLN A 336 -22.88 -19.81 -0.92
C GLN A 336 -24.24 -20.03 -1.59
N PRO A 337 -25.32 -19.45 -1.04
CA PRO A 337 -26.65 -19.56 -1.63
C PRO A 337 -26.73 -18.80 -2.96
N VAL A 338 -27.49 -19.34 -3.92
CA VAL A 338 -27.81 -18.62 -5.16
C VAL A 338 -28.92 -17.61 -4.86
N ARG A 339 -28.56 -16.34 -4.66
CA ARG A 339 -29.51 -15.29 -4.24
C ARG A 339 -30.18 -14.57 -5.43
N GLN A 340 -29.53 -14.59 -6.59
CA GLN A 340 -29.84 -13.70 -7.70
C GLN A 340 -30.18 -14.50 -8.96
N LEU A 341 -31.42 -14.34 -9.40
CA LEU A 341 -31.93 -15.01 -10.61
C LEU A 341 -31.75 -14.17 -11.88
N THR A 342 -31.43 -12.89 -11.71
CA THR A 342 -31.15 -11.94 -12.78
C THR A 342 -29.94 -11.11 -12.39
N ARG A 343 -29.22 -10.58 -13.39
CA ARG A 343 -28.14 -9.62 -13.13
C ARG A 343 -28.69 -8.38 -12.40
N PRO A 344 -27.92 -7.77 -11.48
CA PRO A 344 -28.30 -6.52 -10.84
C PRO A 344 -28.58 -5.42 -11.87
N GLY A 345 -29.62 -4.62 -11.65
CA GLY A 345 -29.89 -3.44 -12.45
C GLY A 345 -28.86 -2.34 -12.21
N GLY A 346 -28.55 -1.52 -13.23
CA GLY A 346 -27.60 -0.40 -13.11
C GLY A 346 -26.13 -0.74 -13.42
N LEU A 347 -25.83 -1.99 -13.82
CA LEU A 347 -24.60 -2.31 -14.55
C LEU A 347 -24.58 -1.55 -15.89
N GLY A 348 -23.45 -0.92 -16.23
CA GLY A 348 -23.33 -0.11 -17.45
C GLY A 348 -23.70 1.37 -17.30
N ARG A 349 -23.80 1.89 -16.07
CA ARG A 349 -23.96 3.34 -15.85
C ARG A 349 -22.70 4.13 -16.17
N LEU A 350 -21.54 3.50 -16.05
CA LEU A 350 -20.24 4.11 -16.29
C LEU A 350 -19.39 3.15 -17.10
N THR A 351 -18.65 3.66 -18.06
CA THR A 351 -17.47 2.98 -18.59
C THR A 351 -16.29 3.20 -17.64
N LEU A 352 -15.24 2.37 -17.74
CA LEU A 352 -14.02 2.60 -16.97
C LEU A 352 -13.41 3.99 -17.28
N GLY A 353 -13.47 4.44 -18.54
CA GLY A 353 -12.99 5.77 -18.94
C GLY A 353 -13.81 6.92 -18.34
N GLU A 354 -15.13 6.77 -18.17
CA GLU A 354 -15.95 7.75 -17.46
C GLU A 354 -15.67 7.76 -15.96
N TYR A 355 -15.52 6.57 -15.36
CA TYR A 355 -15.15 6.45 -13.96
C TYR A 355 -13.82 7.16 -13.69
N THR A 356 -12.78 6.89 -14.48
CA THR A 356 -11.46 7.49 -14.25
C THR A 356 -11.49 8.99 -14.47
N ARG A 357 -12.16 9.48 -15.53
CA ARG A 357 -12.29 10.94 -15.78
C ARG A 357 -13.00 11.67 -14.65
N ARG A 358 -13.99 11.03 -14.03
CA ARG A 358 -14.76 11.66 -12.96
C ARG A 358 -14.05 11.61 -11.60
N PHE A 359 -13.46 10.46 -11.25
CA PHE A 359 -13.03 10.19 -9.87
C PHE A 359 -11.51 10.14 -9.67
N LEU A 360 -10.72 10.19 -10.74
CA LEU A 360 -9.27 10.26 -10.68
C LEU A 360 -8.76 11.61 -11.23
N PRO A 361 -7.63 12.09 -10.68
CA PRO A 361 -7.03 13.35 -11.14
C PRO A 361 -6.51 13.22 -12.56
N ALA A 362 -6.54 14.31 -13.34
CA ALA A 362 -6.03 14.34 -14.72
C ALA A 362 -4.57 13.85 -14.83
N THR A 363 -3.78 14.11 -13.80
CA THR A 363 -2.38 13.68 -13.69
C THR A 363 -2.22 12.21 -13.28
N SER A 364 -3.32 11.49 -13.05
CA SER A 364 -3.30 10.07 -12.72
C SER A 364 -2.62 9.28 -13.84
N PRO A 365 -1.72 8.34 -13.51
CA PRO A 365 -1.13 7.45 -14.51
C PRO A 365 -2.17 6.58 -15.22
N VAL A 366 -3.42 6.54 -14.71
CA VAL A 366 -4.55 5.88 -15.36
C VAL A 366 -5.00 6.59 -16.65
N HIS A 367 -4.64 7.86 -16.85
CA HIS A 367 -5.01 8.66 -18.04
C HIS A 367 -3.95 8.77 -19.13
N GLN A 368 -2.71 8.36 -18.88
CA GLN A 368 -1.61 8.70 -19.78
C GLN A 368 -1.66 7.88 -21.08
N ALA A 369 -2.01 8.51 -22.21
CA ALA A 369 -1.91 8.02 -23.59
C ALA A 369 -0.44 7.66 -23.99
N PRO A 370 -0.18 6.83 -25.03
CA PRO A 370 1.18 6.55 -25.46
C PRO A 370 1.78 7.83 -26.07
N PRO A 371 3.11 8.05 -25.98
CA PRO A 371 3.75 9.12 -26.71
C PRO A 371 3.76 8.81 -28.22
N GLY A 372 3.02 9.61 -29.01
CA GLY A 372 2.97 9.65 -30.49
C GLY A 372 1.68 9.05 -31.07
N GLU A 373 0.88 9.72 -31.92
CA GLU A 373 1.10 10.85 -32.83
C GLU A 373 -0.03 11.88 -32.70
N GLY A 374 0.28 13.19 -32.67
CA GLY A 374 -0.71 14.25 -32.92
C GLY A 374 -1.17 15.13 -31.76
N SER A 375 -0.32 15.50 -30.80
CA SER A 375 -0.61 16.70 -29.97
C SER A 375 -0.15 17.97 -30.70
N PRO A 376 -1.05 18.91 -31.02
CA PRO A 376 -0.68 20.15 -31.67
C PRO A 376 -0.07 21.13 -30.66
N GLY A 377 1.06 21.72 -31.04
CA GLY A 377 1.44 23.11 -30.75
C GLY A 377 1.60 23.53 -29.28
N GLY A 378 2.85 23.61 -28.83
CA GLY A 378 3.21 24.29 -27.59
C GLY A 378 4.72 24.43 -27.47
N GLU A 379 5.35 25.12 -28.43
CA GLU A 379 6.73 25.59 -28.31
C GLU A 379 6.84 26.58 -27.13
N GLY A 380 7.79 26.30 -26.23
CA GLY A 380 8.03 27.07 -25.02
C GLY A 380 9.22 26.50 -24.26
N THR A 381 10.40 26.74 -24.82
CA THR A 381 11.76 26.38 -24.39
C THR A 381 12.02 26.59 -22.90
N HIS A 382 12.58 25.60 -22.19
CA HIS A 382 13.90 25.67 -21.54
C HIS A 382 14.23 24.41 -20.67
N ALA A 383 15.41 23.84 -20.96
CA ALA A 383 16.30 23.04 -20.10
C ALA A 383 15.98 21.56 -19.76
N LEU A 384 16.41 20.68 -20.68
CA LEU A 384 17.25 19.49 -20.45
C LEU A 384 17.24 18.85 -19.03
N VAL A 385 16.43 17.80 -18.87
CA VAL A 385 16.82 16.61 -18.09
C VAL A 385 16.69 15.41 -19.03
N ARG A 386 17.85 14.91 -19.52
CA ARG A 386 17.96 13.64 -20.23
C ARG A 386 17.47 12.52 -19.31
N LEU A 387 16.20 12.14 -19.43
CA LEU A 387 15.68 10.89 -18.88
C LEU A 387 16.22 9.74 -19.75
N SER A 388 17.04 8.90 -19.14
CA SER A 388 17.69 7.74 -19.75
C SER A 388 16.68 6.75 -20.34
N ALA A 389 16.98 6.25 -21.54
CA ALA A 389 16.13 5.47 -22.42
C ALA A 389 15.91 3.99 -22.00
N VAL A 390 15.71 3.69 -20.71
CA VAL A 390 15.53 2.30 -20.21
C VAL A 390 14.12 2.03 -19.67
N ASN A 391 13.28 3.05 -19.43
CA ASN A 391 11.90 2.86 -18.96
C ASN A 391 10.89 2.91 -20.10
N ARG A 392 10.70 1.79 -20.83
CA ARG A 392 9.49 1.63 -21.64
C ARG A 392 8.29 1.46 -20.70
N LEU A 393 7.59 2.56 -20.43
CA LEU A 393 6.28 2.60 -19.76
C LEU A 393 5.30 1.66 -20.49
N VAL A 394 4.68 0.72 -19.78
CA VAL A 394 3.51 -0.01 -20.32
C VAL A 394 2.33 0.92 -20.17
N TYR A 395 1.77 1.28 -21.32
CA TYR A 395 0.62 2.15 -21.45
C TYR A 395 -0.66 1.48 -20.93
N PHE A 396 -1.53 2.24 -20.25
CA PHE A 396 -2.91 1.84 -19.96
C PHE A 396 -3.87 2.85 -20.60
N ASP A 397 -4.43 2.45 -21.74
CA ASP A 397 -5.60 3.09 -22.33
C ASP A 397 -6.89 2.60 -21.66
N PRO A 398 -7.70 3.45 -21.02
CA PRO A 398 -9.03 3.04 -20.56
C PRO A 398 -9.97 2.60 -21.69
N GLN A 399 -9.80 3.09 -22.92
CA GLN A 399 -10.61 2.71 -24.09
C GLN A 399 -10.13 1.40 -24.73
N VAL A 400 -8.82 1.17 -24.82
CA VAL A 400 -8.26 -0.09 -25.39
C VAL A 400 -8.25 -1.22 -24.36
N HIS A 401 -7.92 -0.94 -23.09
CA HIS A 401 -7.77 -1.94 -22.02
C HIS A 401 -9.03 -2.12 -21.17
N GLY A 402 -9.99 -1.19 -21.25
CA GLY A 402 -11.31 -1.30 -20.64
C GLY A 402 -12.33 -2.07 -21.48
N SER A 403 -11.92 -2.73 -22.57
CA SER A 403 -12.84 -3.34 -23.55
C SER A 403 -13.29 -4.77 -23.21
N GLY A 404 -12.81 -5.38 -22.10
CA GLY A 404 -13.19 -6.74 -21.72
C GLY A 404 -13.38 -6.97 -20.20
N PRO A 405 -14.23 -7.95 -19.79
CA PRO A 405 -14.44 -8.29 -18.40
C PRO A 405 -13.15 -8.77 -17.74
N GLY A 406 -12.83 -8.20 -16.57
CA GLY A 406 -11.58 -8.51 -15.86
C GLY A 406 -10.40 -7.60 -16.24
N THR A 407 -10.65 -6.38 -16.75
CA THR A 407 -9.63 -5.36 -17.02
C THR A 407 -8.52 -5.39 -15.98
N HIS A 408 -7.30 -5.73 -16.42
CA HIS A 408 -6.11 -5.81 -15.59
C HIS A 408 -5.68 -4.39 -15.17
N VAL A 409 -6.41 -3.79 -14.25
CA VAL A 409 -6.00 -2.61 -13.47
C VAL A 409 -4.74 -2.92 -12.64
N GLN A 410 -4.29 -4.17 -12.58
CA GLN A 410 -2.92 -4.52 -12.14
C GLN A 410 -1.83 -3.87 -13.02
N LEU A 411 -2.13 -3.52 -14.28
CA LEU A 411 -1.26 -2.64 -15.07
C LEU A 411 -1.23 -1.21 -14.53
N LEU A 412 -2.27 -0.76 -13.80
CA LEU A 412 -2.28 0.50 -13.05
C LEU A 412 -1.58 0.38 -11.69
N ALA A 413 -1.20 -0.83 -11.27
CA ALA A 413 -0.16 -1.04 -10.26
C ALA A 413 1.23 -0.73 -10.87
N LEU A 414 1.36 0.34 -11.66
CA LEU A 414 2.59 0.90 -12.26
C LEU A 414 3.50 1.54 -11.19
N ARG A 415 3.68 0.81 -10.09
CA ARG A 415 4.84 0.81 -9.21
C ARG A 415 5.30 -0.61 -8.83
N LEU A 416 4.68 -1.66 -9.35
CA LEU A 416 5.43 -2.86 -9.66
C LEU A 416 6.18 -2.47 -10.92
N SER A 417 7.36 -1.88 -10.76
CA SER A 417 8.20 -1.55 -11.92
C SER A 417 8.30 -2.80 -12.80
N ARG A 418 8.50 -2.64 -14.11
CA ARG A 418 8.98 -3.75 -14.94
C ARG A 418 10.25 -4.37 -14.33
N ASP A 419 10.93 -3.58 -13.51
CA ASP A 419 12.05 -3.91 -12.67
C ASP A 419 11.64 -4.28 -11.23
N LEU A 420 10.41 -4.60 -10.85
CA LEU A 420 10.09 -4.87 -9.42
C LEU A 420 10.89 -6.07 -8.95
N GLU A 421 11.05 -7.06 -9.82
CA GLU A 421 11.95 -8.16 -9.59
C GLU A 421 13.40 -7.66 -9.44
N ALA A 422 13.88 -6.76 -10.28
CA ALA A 422 15.23 -6.21 -10.22
C ALA A 422 15.47 -5.25 -9.04
N GLU A 423 14.46 -4.47 -8.63
CA GLU A 423 14.44 -3.58 -7.47
C GLU A 423 14.29 -4.39 -6.20
N ALA A 424 13.35 -5.34 -6.13
CA ALA A 424 13.23 -6.24 -4.99
C ALA A 424 14.47 -7.14 -4.85
N ARG A 425 15.09 -7.59 -5.96
CA ARG A 425 16.42 -8.25 -5.95
C ARG A 425 17.52 -7.29 -5.55
N GLY A 426 17.49 -6.04 -6.02
CA GLY A 426 18.42 -5.00 -5.61
C GLY A 426 18.34 -4.74 -4.11
N LEU A 427 17.13 -4.68 -3.56
CA LEU A 427 16.81 -4.46 -2.16
C LEU A 427 17.07 -5.68 -1.27
N ALA A 428 16.85 -6.87 -1.79
CA ALA A 428 17.20 -8.09 -1.08
C ALA A 428 18.71 -8.42 -1.22
N GLY A 429 19.37 -7.85 -2.23
CA GLY A 429 20.81 -7.92 -2.46
C GLY A 429 21.61 -6.95 -1.57
N LEU A 430 20.91 -6.11 -0.81
CA LEU A 430 21.49 -5.19 0.16
C LEU A 430 22.12 -5.94 1.31
N ARG A 431 23.19 -5.37 1.86
CA ARG A 431 23.95 -5.94 2.97
C ARG A 431 24.08 -4.87 4.06
N PRO A 432 23.37 -5.03 5.20
CA PRO A 432 22.51 -6.15 5.56
C PRO A 432 21.21 -6.15 4.74
N MET A 433 20.60 -7.33 4.58
CA MET A 433 19.32 -7.46 3.88
C MET A 433 18.25 -6.69 4.66
N LEU A 434 17.52 -5.82 3.97
CA LEU A 434 16.41 -5.09 4.58
C LEU A 434 15.38 -6.07 5.13
N ALA A 435 14.80 -5.73 6.29
CA ALA A 435 13.65 -6.45 6.79
C ALA A 435 12.49 -6.34 5.79
N GLU A 436 11.61 -7.35 5.76
CA GLU A 436 10.41 -7.36 4.89
C GLU A 436 9.59 -6.06 5.02
N ARG A 437 9.52 -5.52 6.24
CA ARG A 437 8.86 -4.25 6.53
C ARG A 437 9.53 -3.07 5.82
N GLU A 438 10.85 -2.99 5.85
CA GLU A 438 11.64 -1.91 5.23
C GLU A 438 11.57 -2.00 3.70
N MET A 439 11.63 -3.20 3.14
CA MET A 439 11.41 -3.40 1.70
C MET A 439 10.02 -2.94 1.26
N ARG A 440 8.98 -3.22 2.05
CA ARG A 440 7.61 -2.74 1.76
C ARG A 440 7.48 -1.23 1.85
N GLU A 441 8.06 -0.63 2.87
CA GLU A 441 8.05 0.82 3.06
C GLU A 441 8.80 1.50 1.90
N TYR A 442 9.92 0.92 1.48
CA TYR A 442 10.72 1.41 0.35
C TYR A 442 9.99 1.27 -0.99
N LEU A 443 9.45 0.09 -1.28
CA LEU A 443 8.72 -0.19 -2.52
C LEU A 443 7.33 0.47 -2.54
N GLY A 444 6.84 0.94 -1.40
CA GLY A 444 5.50 1.50 -1.26
C GLY A 444 4.38 0.48 -1.51
N ILE A 445 4.65 -0.83 -1.36
CA ILE A 445 3.71 -1.92 -1.67
C ILE A 445 3.15 -2.63 -0.42
N PRO A 446 1.89 -3.11 -0.46
CA PRO A 446 1.32 -3.93 0.62
C PRO A 446 2.09 -5.25 0.83
N LYS A 447 2.05 -5.78 2.07
CA LYS A 447 2.72 -7.04 2.44
C LYS A 447 2.33 -8.19 1.52
N MET A 448 1.02 -8.38 1.35
CA MET A 448 0.48 -9.46 0.55
C MET A 448 0.83 -9.31 -0.92
N THR A 449 1.00 -8.07 -1.42
CA THR A 449 1.45 -7.84 -2.80
C THR A 449 2.88 -8.33 -2.98
N LEU A 450 3.80 -7.93 -2.10
CA LEU A 450 5.19 -8.41 -2.13
C LEU A 450 5.23 -9.95 -2.02
N LEU A 451 4.57 -10.52 -1.01
CA LEU A 451 4.54 -11.96 -0.77
C LEU A 451 3.91 -12.77 -1.92
N ASN A 452 2.90 -12.24 -2.62
CA ASN A 452 2.28 -12.93 -3.75
C ASN A 452 3.14 -12.83 -5.03
N THR A 453 3.96 -11.78 -5.16
CA THR A 453 4.86 -11.60 -6.31
C THR A 453 6.21 -12.31 -6.13
N MET A 454 6.70 -12.46 -4.90
CA MET A 454 8.00 -13.08 -4.60
C MET A 454 8.20 -14.49 -5.17
N PRO A 455 7.20 -15.40 -5.18
CA PRO A 455 7.36 -16.75 -5.74
C PRO A 455 7.62 -16.76 -7.25
N SER A 456 7.22 -15.69 -7.96
CA SER A 456 7.45 -15.57 -9.41
C SER A 456 8.83 -15.04 -9.79
N PHE A 457 9.66 -14.63 -8.81
CA PHE A 457 10.99 -14.11 -9.10
C PHE A 457 12.02 -15.24 -9.13
N GLY A 458 12.93 -15.20 -10.11
CA GLY A 458 14.05 -16.13 -10.20
C GLY A 458 15.13 -15.83 -9.16
N TRP A 459 14.89 -16.14 -7.89
CA TRP A 459 15.88 -15.85 -6.85
C TRP A 459 17.14 -16.71 -7.05
N PRO A 460 18.34 -16.14 -6.80
CA PRO A 460 19.53 -16.96 -6.63
C PRO A 460 19.28 -18.02 -5.55
N GLU A 461 19.80 -19.22 -5.74
CA GLU A 461 19.59 -20.34 -4.82
C GLU A 461 20.03 -19.96 -3.38
N GLY A 462 19.17 -20.16 -2.38
CA GLY A 462 19.46 -19.86 -0.96
C GLY A 462 19.26 -18.40 -0.52
N PHE A 463 18.83 -17.50 -1.41
CA PHE A 463 18.74 -16.06 -1.14
C PHE A 463 17.58 -15.65 -0.20
N TRP A 464 16.48 -16.42 -0.13
CA TRP A 464 15.31 -16.15 0.74
C TRP A 464 14.97 -17.22 1.76
N ASP A 465 15.78 -18.27 1.86
CA ASP A 465 15.55 -19.28 2.89
C ASP A 465 16.06 -18.76 4.23
N SER A 466 15.32 -17.82 4.82
CA SER A 466 15.58 -17.25 6.14
C SER A 466 15.51 -18.30 7.26
N ARG A 467 15.17 -19.56 6.96
CA ARG A 467 15.26 -20.67 7.92
C ARG A 467 16.53 -21.48 7.72
N ARG A 468 17.00 -21.66 6.47
CA ARG A 468 18.28 -22.33 6.19
C ARG A 468 19.49 -21.42 6.33
N SER A 469 19.49 -20.19 5.83
CA SER A 469 20.61 -19.24 5.95
C SER A 469 20.85 -18.85 7.42
N PHE A 470 19.80 -18.74 8.23
CA PHE A 470 19.91 -18.39 9.65
C PHE A 470 20.41 -19.54 10.54
N ARG A 471 20.27 -20.79 10.07
CA ARG A 471 20.84 -21.99 10.71
C ARG A 471 22.24 -22.32 10.18
N LYS A 472 22.56 -21.95 8.94
CA LYS A 472 23.86 -22.25 8.31
C LYS A 472 25.03 -21.42 8.89
N TYR A 473 24.73 -20.28 9.54
CA TYR A 473 25.72 -19.38 10.16
C TYR A 473 25.51 -19.19 11.66
N ALA A 474 24.92 -20.16 12.36
CA ALA A 474 24.92 -20.14 13.81
C ALA A 474 26.36 -20.34 14.30
N LEU A 475 26.97 -19.29 14.84
CA LEU A 475 28.25 -19.38 15.54
C LEU A 475 28.04 -20.10 16.87
N ALA A 476 29.02 -20.88 17.31
CA ALA A 476 29.05 -21.36 18.69
C ALA A 476 29.19 -20.15 19.64
N ASP A 477 28.72 -20.28 20.87
CA ASP A 477 28.76 -19.17 21.86
C ASP A 477 30.18 -18.62 22.05
N GLU A 478 31.21 -19.47 21.94
CA GLU A 478 32.61 -19.05 22.01
C GLU A 478 33.05 -18.16 20.83
N ASP A 479 32.60 -18.49 19.61
CA ASP A 479 32.86 -17.69 18.42
C ASP A 479 32.10 -16.37 18.44
N ILE A 480 30.88 -16.37 19.00
CA ILE A 480 30.11 -15.13 19.26
C ILE A 480 30.89 -14.24 20.25
N ARG A 481 31.38 -14.81 21.36
CA ARG A 481 32.19 -14.06 22.34
C ARG A 481 33.50 -13.57 21.72
N ARG A 482 34.15 -14.37 20.87
CA ARG A 482 35.36 -13.96 20.15
C ARG A 482 35.07 -12.80 19.19
N LEU A 483 34.02 -12.92 18.37
CA LEU A 483 33.58 -11.88 17.45
C LEU A 483 33.27 -10.57 18.19
N ARG A 484 32.48 -10.62 19.28
CA ARG A 484 32.18 -9.43 20.09
C ARG A 484 33.42 -8.82 20.73
N ARG A 485 34.35 -9.62 21.25
CA ARG A 485 35.62 -9.11 21.81
C ARG A 485 36.46 -8.37 20.77
N LEU A 486 36.52 -8.86 19.54
CA LEU A 486 37.24 -8.20 18.46
C LEU A 486 36.48 -6.96 17.95
N ALA A 487 35.16 -7.09 17.82
CA ALA A 487 34.27 -6.04 17.39
C ALA A 487 34.14 -4.88 18.40
N LYS A 488 34.46 -5.09 19.67
CA LYS A 488 34.49 -4.04 20.70
C LYS A 488 35.79 -3.23 20.74
N GLN A 489 36.80 -3.64 19.98
CA GLN A 489 38.09 -2.94 19.98
C GLN A 489 38.03 -1.71 19.09
N VAL A 490 38.16 -0.55 19.71
CA VAL A 490 38.34 0.74 19.04
C VAL A 490 39.84 0.99 18.86
N HIS A 491 40.21 1.59 17.74
CA HIS A 491 41.59 2.00 17.49
C HIS A 491 42.05 2.98 18.60
N PRO A 492 43.33 3.01 19.02
CA PRO A 492 43.79 3.89 20.10
C PRO A 492 43.50 5.38 19.91
N SER A 493 43.30 5.82 18.66
CA SER A 493 42.89 7.19 18.34
C SER A 493 41.41 7.49 18.61
N GLY A 494 40.59 6.50 18.98
CA GLY A 494 39.17 6.65 19.32
C GLY A 494 38.24 6.95 18.14
N ARG A 495 38.76 7.10 16.91
CA ARG A 495 38.01 7.62 15.74
C ARG A 495 37.51 6.55 14.75
N ARG A 496 37.91 5.30 14.94
CA ARG A 496 37.55 4.16 14.07
C ARG A 496 37.64 2.84 14.84
N MET A 497 36.99 1.80 14.31
CA MET A 497 37.18 0.43 14.79
C MET A 497 38.62 -0.02 14.57
N ARG A 498 39.15 -0.84 15.47
CA ARG A 498 40.54 -1.35 15.38
C ARG A 498 40.75 -2.25 14.16
N PHE A 499 39.74 -3.05 13.83
CA PHE A 499 39.75 -3.98 12.71
C PHE A 499 38.61 -3.67 11.76
N THR A 500 38.89 -3.69 10.46
CA THR A 500 37.90 -3.68 9.38
C THR A 500 37.19 -5.04 9.27
N VAL A 501 36.05 -5.08 8.59
CA VAL A 501 35.33 -6.33 8.35
C VAL A 501 36.19 -7.33 7.58
N ARG A 502 37.05 -6.87 6.66
CA ARG A 502 37.95 -7.77 5.92
C ARG A 502 39.03 -8.37 6.82
N GLU A 503 39.60 -7.59 7.71
CA GLU A 503 40.61 -8.05 8.66
C GLU A 503 40.02 -9.02 9.68
N LEU A 504 38.84 -8.70 10.22
CA LEU A 504 38.11 -9.63 11.09
C LEU A 504 37.72 -10.91 10.34
N ALA A 505 37.37 -10.81 9.06
CA ALA A 505 36.94 -11.96 8.28
C ALA A 505 38.12 -12.90 8.01
N ALA A 506 39.28 -12.33 7.72
CA ALA A 506 40.53 -13.08 7.65
C ALA A 506 40.87 -13.76 8.99
N ASP A 507 40.72 -13.05 10.13
CA ASP A 507 40.99 -13.61 11.47
C ASP A 507 40.04 -14.76 11.86
N MET A 508 38.80 -14.69 11.41
CA MET A 508 37.77 -15.69 11.68
C MET A 508 37.68 -16.80 10.61
N GLY A 509 38.52 -16.75 9.57
CA GLY A 509 38.45 -17.69 8.45
C GLY A 509 37.13 -17.65 7.69
N GLN A 510 36.47 -16.48 7.67
CA GLN A 510 35.17 -16.27 7.04
C GLN A 510 35.29 -15.40 5.79
N HIS A 511 34.31 -15.50 4.90
CA HIS A 511 34.16 -14.52 3.84
C HIS A 511 33.72 -13.17 4.44
N PRO A 512 34.24 -12.01 3.98
CA PRO A 512 33.87 -10.69 4.50
C PRO A 512 32.36 -10.44 4.56
N ASP A 513 31.61 -10.93 3.58
CA ASP A 513 30.15 -10.80 3.55
C ASP A 513 29.45 -11.64 4.64
N VAL A 514 29.99 -12.84 4.93
CA VAL A 514 29.49 -13.72 5.97
C VAL A 514 29.75 -13.08 7.33
N LEU A 515 30.96 -12.55 7.53
CA LEU A 515 31.31 -11.87 8.76
C LEU A 515 30.50 -10.58 8.95
N PHE A 516 30.26 -9.79 7.90
CA PHE A 516 29.41 -8.60 7.99
C PHE A 516 28.02 -8.96 8.54
N GLY A 517 27.41 -10.03 8.03
CA GLY A 517 26.14 -10.56 8.54
C GLY A 517 26.21 -11.03 9.99
N MET A 518 27.34 -11.64 10.39
CA MET A 518 27.59 -12.05 11.77
C MET A 518 27.76 -10.86 12.72
N LEU A 519 28.52 -9.82 12.33
CA LEU A 519 28.68 -8.57 13.09
C LEU A 519 27.33 -7.90 13.29
N TYR A 520 26.52 -7.81 12.24
CA TYR A 520 25.18 -7.26 12.33
C TYR A 520 24.26 -8.00 13.29
N ARG A 521 24.38 -9.33 13.36
CA ARG A 521 23.53 -10.19 14.19
C ARG A 521 23.99 -10.29 15.64
N PHE A 522 25.29 -10.46 15.84
CA PHE A 522 25.88 -10.88 17.11
C PHE A 522 26.72 -9.79 17.78
N ALA A 523 27.14 -8.75 17.03
CA ALA A 523 27.95 -7.65 17.53
C ALA A 523 27.56 -6.30 16.90
N PRO A 524 26.27 -5.91 16.91
CA PRO A 524 25.79 -4.70 16.23
C PRO A 524 26.51 -3.43 16.70
N GLU A 525 27.03 -3.42 17.92
CA GLU A 525 27.84 -2.35 18.48
C GLU A 525 29.05 -1.98 17.62
N TYR A 526 29.59 -2.92 16.82
CA TYR A 526 30.69 -2.68 15.87
C TYR A 526 30.47 -1.45 14.97
N PHE A 527 29.22 -1.19 14.57
CA PHE A 527 28.89 -0.10 13.65
C PHE A 527 28.74 1.27 14.33
N PHE A 528 28.79 1.31 15.67
CA PHE A 528 28.47 2.49 16.48
C PHE A 528 29.56 2.84 17.50
N LEU A 529 30.39 1.88 17.93
CA LEU A 529 31.38 2.06 19.01
C LEU A 529 32.52 3.05 18.73
N ALA A 530 32.82 3.33 17.46
CA ALA A 530 33.86 4.29 17.10
C ALA A 530 33.46 5.77 17.32
N LEU A 531 32.26 6.04 17.84
CA LEU A 531 31.79 7.39 18.15
C LEU A 531 31.14 7.43 19.53
N GLY A 532 31.54 8.39 20.38
CA GLY A 532 30.93 8.60 21.68
C GLY A 532 29.49 9.15 21.60
N PRO A 533 28.66 8.99 22.65
CA PRO A 533 27.23 9.37 22.66
C PRO A 533 26.93 10.87 22.44
N GLY A 534 27.94 11.74 22.46
CA GLY A 534 27.80 13.20 22.41
C GLY A 534 28.36 13.90 21.17
N ALA A 535 28.64 13.19 20.08
CA ALA A 535 29.28 13.77 18.90
C ALA A 535 28.31 14.66 18.06
N GLY A 536 28.17 15.92 18.49
CA GLY A 536 27.68 17.05 17.69
C GLY A 536 28.81 17.77 16.93
N SER A 537 28.42 18.57 15.94
CA SER A 537 29.20 19.29 14.90
C SER A 537 30.66 19.69 15.22
N GLY A 538 31.64 19.13 14.50
CA GLY A 538 33.03 19.61 14.51
C GLY A 538 34.07 18.67 13.86
N PRO A 539 35.28 19.17 13.52
CA PRO A 539 36.32 18.47 12.74
C PRO A 539 37.12 17.42 13.55
N GLY A 540 36.40 16.59 14.33
CA GLY A 540 36.95 15.67 15.33
C GLY A 540 36.72 14.18 15.05
N GLY A 541 36.50 13.77 13.79
CA GLY A 541 36.20 12.37 13.45
C GLY A 541 34.72 12.12 13.15
N MET A 542 33.96 13.17 12.79
CA MET A 542 32.55 13.09 12.41
C MET A 542 32.30 12.89 10.92
N TYR A 543 33.35 13.00 10.12
CA TYR A 543 33.33 12.87 8.67
C TYR A 543 34.28 11.74 8.26
N VAL A 544 33.98 11.09 7.15
CA VAL A 544 34.94 10.22 6.47
C VAL A 544 36.23 11.00 6.24
N PRO A 545 37.41 10.41 6.54
CA PRO A 545 38.71 11.05 6.27
C PRO A 545 38.79 11.61 4.86
N GLU A 546 39.44 12.77 4.67
CA GLU A 546 39.50 13.44 3.36
C GLU A 546 40.07 12.52 2.27
N GLU A 547 41.07 11.71 2.60
CA GLU A 547 41.66 10.69 1.73
C GLU A 547 40.67 9.62 1.22
N LYS A 548 39.54 9.42 1.90
CA LYS A 548 38.48 8.46 1.56
C LYS A 548 37.21 9.13 1.02
N LEU A 549 37.19 10.46 0.98
CA LEU A 549 36.02 11.22 0.55
C LEU A 549 35.76 11.06 -0.95
N ALA A 550 36.82 10.99 -1.77
CA ALA A 550 36.68 10.73 -3.20
C ALA A 550 36.08 9.35 -3.48
N ASP A 551 36.54 8.31 -2.78
CA ASP A 551 36.00 6.95 -2.89
C ASP A 551 34.55 6.88 -2.41
N LEU A 552 34.22 7.59 -1.33
CA LEU A 552 32.85 7.75 -0.86
C LEU A 552 31.97 8.43 -1.92
N LEU A 553 32.42 9.53 -2.52
CA LEU A 553 31.64 10.25 -3.52
C LEU A 553 31.48 9.42 -4.80
N ALA A 554 32.53 8.77 -5.29
CA ALA A 554 32.49 7.88 -6.45
C ALA A 554 31.60 6.65 -6.22
N ALA A 555 31.57 6.09 -5.01
CA ALA A 555 30.69 4.98 -4.64
C ALA A 555 29.19 5.36 -4.62
N VAL A 556 28.89 6.66 -4.63
CA VAL A 556 27.54 7.18 -4.39
C VAL A 556 27.05 8.11 -5.53
N GLU A 557 27.94 8.63 -6.39
CA GLU A 557 27.60 9.40 -7.59
C GLU A 557 26.88 8.52 -8.64
N GLY A 558 25.76 9.03 -9.16
CA GLY A 558 25.00 8.40 -10.25
C GLY A 558 23.85 7.46 -9.86
N LYS A 559 23.63 7.16 -8.57
CA LYS A 559 22.57 6.24 -8.11
C LYS A 559 22.07 6.54 -6.69
N TYR A 560 21.18 7.50 -6.51
CA TYR A 560 20.33 7.51 -5.32
C TYR A 560 18.95 6.99 -5.71
N PRO A 561 18.63 5.76 -5.30
CA PRO A 561 18.17 5.60 -3.93
C PRO A 561 18.88 4.46 -3.18
N ARG A 562 18.92 4.64 -1.87
CA ARG A 562 19.64 3.81 -0.89
C ARG A 562 19.20 2.36 -0.88
N PRO A 563 19.99 1.43 -0.31
CA PRO A 563 21.06 1.59 0.70
C PRO A 563 22.34 0.79 0.41
N VAL A 564 23.44 1.50 0.19
CA VAL A 564 24.79 0.91 0.18
C VAL A 564 25.65 1.52 1.30
N LEU A 565 25.13 2.45 2.10
CA LEU A 565 25.93 3.23 3.05
C LEU A 565 26.57 2.39 4.16
N HIS A 566 25.94 1.29 4.60
CA HIS A 566 26.52 0.36 5.58
C HIS A 566 27.73 -0.40 5.01
N ARG A 567 27.59 -0.84 3.76
CA ARG A 567 28.65 -1.52 3.03
C ARG A 567 29.79 -0.56 2.72
N VAL A 568 29.47 0.64 2.25
CA VAL A 568 30.46 1.72 2.03
C VAL A 568 31.15 2.08 3.35
N ALA A 569 30.43 2.19 4.47
CA ALA A 569 31.03 2.42 5.78
C ALA A 569 32.00 1.30 6.17
N ALA A 570 31.61 0.03 6.01
CA ALA A 570 32.48 -1.09 6.30
C ALA A 570 33.69 -1.22 5.36
N ASP A 571 33.49 -1.02 4.05
CA ASP A 571 34.56 -1.06 3.03
C ASP A 571 35.56 0.09 3.23
N LEU A 572 35.09 1.28 3.62
CA LEU A 572 35.94 2.42 3.96
C LEU A 572 36.54 2.32 5.38
N GLY A 573 36.13 1.34 6.20
CA GLY A 573 36.53 1.24 7.61
C GLY A 573 36.11 2.48 8.43
N CYS A 574 34.97 3.07 8.08
CA CYS A 574 34.37 4.22 8.74
C CYS A 574 33.09 3.81 9.49
N ALA A 575 32.73 4.57 10.52
CA ALA A 575 31.43 4.41 11.15
C ALA A 575 30.33 4.91 10.21
N LEU A 576 29.17 4.27 10.22
CA LEU A 576 28.03 4.66 9.40
C LEU A 576 27.63 6.15 9.59
N PRO A 577 27.65 6.72 10.81
CA PRO A 577 27.40 8.15 10.98
C PRO A 577 28.42 9.05 10.28
N GLN A 578 29.69 8.64 10.17
CA GLN A 578 30.73 9.41 9.46
C GLN A 578 30.42 9.53 7.97
N VAL A 579 30.01 8.41 7.35
CA VAL A 579 29.58 8.35 5.94
C VAL A 579 28.38 9.24 5.69
N VAL A 580 27.37 9.16 6.56
CA VAL A 580 26.14 9.95 6.44
C VAL A 580 26.40 11.45 6.56
N ASN A 581 27.18 11.86 7.56
CA ASN A 581 27.51 13.26 7.80
C ASN A 581 28.33 13.85 6.63
N SER A 582 29.29 13.08 6.08
CA SER A 582 30.07 13.51 4.91
C SER A 582 29.21 13.73 3.68
N LEU A 583 28.26 12.83 3.41
CA LEU A 583 27.35 12.97 2.28
C LEU A 583 26.36 14.13 2.49
N GLN A 584 25.85 14.33 3.70
CA GLN A 584 24.97 15.45 4.02
C GLN A 584 25.67 16.81 3.86
N ALA A 585 26.91 16.92 4.36
CA ALA A 585 27.72 18.13 4.21
C ALA A 585 28.07 18.41 2.74
N HIS A 586 28.39 17.37 1.96
CA HIS A 586 28.66 17.50 0.54
C HIS A 586 27.41 17.95 -0.25
N ALA A 587 26.26 17.31 0.00
CA ALA A 587 25.00 17.64 -0.66
C ALA A 587 24.54 19.08 -0.35
N ALA A 588 24.69 19.52 0.91
CA ALA A 588 24.40 20.90 1.30
C ALA A 588 25.27 21.92 0.53
N ARG A 589 26.57 21.62 0.30
CA ARG A 589 27.46 22.47 -0.50
C ARG A 589 27.08 22.52 -1.98
N GLN A 590 26.47 21.46 -2.51
CA GLN A 590 26.00 21.40 -3.90
C GLN A 590 24.56 21.91 -4.10
N GLY A 591 23.86 22.32 -3.04
CA GLY A 591 22.45 22.71 -3.12
C GLY A 591 21.51 21.53 -3.41
N VAL A 592 21.98 20.30 -3.24
CA VAL A 592 21.22 19.07 -3.50
C VAL A 592 20.66 18.53 -2.19
N ARG A 593 19.41 18.04 -2.23
CA ARG A 593 18.72 17.50 -1.06
C ARG A 593 19.19 16.06 -0.76
N PHE A 594 19.83 15.85 0.39
CA PHE A 594 20.16 14.53 0.91
C PHE A 594 19.23 14.15 2.07
N THR A 595 18.22 13.33 1.79
CA THR A 595 17.29 12.82 2.82
C THR A 595 17.97 11.70 3.58
N THR A 596 18.31 11.79 4.87
CA THR A 596 19.01 10.74 5.66
C THR A 596 18.16 9.48 5.91
N PRO A 597 18.69 8.24 5.98
CA PRO A 597 17.91 7.08 6.42
C PRO A 597 17.66 7.27 7.90
N ASP A 598 16.48 6.90 8.38
CA ASP A 598 16.15 7.00 9.80
C ASP A 598 16.80 5.82 10.58
N TYR A 599 18.14 5.82 10.65
CA TYR A 599 18.93 4.76 11.28
C TYR A 599 18.73 4.66 12.78
N MET A 600 18.18 5.69 13.42
CA MET A 600 17.74 5.62 14.82
C MET A 600 16.65 4.57 15.03
N ARG A 601 15.89 4.20 13.98
CA ARG A 601 14.85 3.15 14.05
C ARG A 601 15.37 1.76 13.75
N HIS A 602 16.62 1.64 13.35
CA HIS A 602 17.19 0.38 12.91
C HIS A 602 17.45 -0.55 14.11
N PRO A 603 17.08 -1.85 14.07
CA PRO A 603 17.17 -2.75 15.23
C PRO A 603 18.56 -2.81 15.89
N ALA A 604 19.63 -2.78 15.09
CA ALA A 604 21.01 -2.74 15.60
C ALA A 604 21.37 -1.46 16.38
N ALA A 605 20.86 -0.29 15.96
CA ALA A 605 21.06 0.97 16.68
C ALA A 605 20.26 0.98 18.00
N ARG A 606 19.04 0.43 17.98
CA ARG A 606 18.21 0.25 19.18
C ARG A 606 18.82 -0.73 20.17
N ALA A 607 19.38 -1.85 19.68
CA ALA A 607 20.11 -2.80 20.51
C ALA A 607 21.29 -2.15 21.23
N PHE A 608 22.11 -1.37 20.50
CA PHE A 608 23.20 -0.60 21.09
C PHE A 608 22.74 0.42 22.15
N GLN A 609 21.66 1.16 21.87
CA GLN A 609 21.08 2.11 22.84
C GLN A 609 20.59 1.41 24.11
N VAL A 610 19.93 0.25 23.97
CA VAL A 610 19.49 -0.57 25.11
C VAL A 610 20.68 -1.06 25.92
N GLU A 611 21.73 -1.57 25.27
CA GLU A 611 22.95 -2.03 25.97
C GLU A 611 23.65 -0.89 26.73
N GLN A 612 23.80 0.30 26.12
CA GLN A 612 24.37 1.47 26.79
C GLN A 612 23.52 1.90 28.01
N ALA A 613 22.19 1.87 27.87
CA ALA A 613 21.28 2.18 28.96
C ALA A 613 21.36 1.15 30.10
N MET A 614 21.51 -0.14 29.77
CA MET A 614 21.72 -1.20 30.77
C MET A 614 23.03 -1.04 31.54
N VAL A 615 24.11 -0.62 30.86
CA VAL A 615 25.40 -0.33 31.51
C VAL A 615 25.30 0.90 32.41
N ALA A 616 24.61 1.95 31.95
CA ALA A 616 24.41 3.18 32.72
C ALA A 616 23.46 2.99 33.92
N HIS A 617 22.55 2.02 33.85
CA HIS A 617 21.55 1.72 34.89
C HIS A 617 21.52 0.22 35.23
N PRO A 618 22.54 -0.30 35.93
CA PRO A 618 22.61 -1.72 36.28
C PRO A 618 21.40 -2.13 37.14
N GLY A 619 20.72 -3.21 36.75
CA GLY A 619 19.56 -3.75 37.49
C GLY A 619 18.22 -3.08 37.20
N ALA A 620 18.17 -2.06 36.32
CA ALA A 620 16.91 -1.48 35.87
C ALA A 620 16.10 -2.50 35.04
N SER A 621 14.79 -2.57 35.30
CA SER A 621 13.89 -3.37 34.47
C SER A 621 13.81 -2.79 33.05
N LEU A 622 13.41 -3.59 32.06
CA LEU A 622 13.23 -3.14 30.68
C LEU A 622 12.29 -1.91 30.59
N PHE A 623 11.26 -1.88 31.45
CA PHE A 623 10.37 -0.73 31.60
C PHE A 623 11.07 0.50 32.19
N GLY A 624 11.94 0.31 33.19
CA GLY A 624 12.76 1.38 33.76
C GLY A 624 13.73 1.99 32.75
N LEU A 625 14.33 1.17 31.88
CA LEU A 625 15.23 1.61 30.81
C LEU A 625 14.50 2.40 29.72
N CYS A 626 13.29 1.97 29.33
CA CYS A 626 12.49 2.71 28.35
C CYS A 626 11.95 4.04 28.90
N ALA A 627 11.85 4.18 30.22
CA ALA A 627 11.46 5.43 30.86
C ALA A 627 12.62 6.42 31.02
N SER A 628 13.87 5.95 31.06
CA SER A 628 15.07 6.78 31.25
C SER A 628 15.74 7.24 29.96
N VAL A 629 15.41 6.64 28.80
CA VAL A 629 16.00 6.97 27.50
C VAL A 629 14.96 7.51 26.54
N ASP A 630 15.07 8.81 26.21
CA ASP A 630 14.16 9.49 25.31
C ASP A 630 14.11 8.83 23.92
N GLY A 631 12.90 8.46 23.49
CA GLY A 631 12.64 7.90 22.16
C GLY A 631 12.91 6.39 22.00
N LEU A 632 13.17 5.65 23.09
CA LEU A 632 13.25 4.19 23.11
C LEU A 632 11.91 3.59 23.60
N THR A 633 11.18 2.87 22.75
CA THR A 633 9.91 2.22 23.17
C THR A 633 10.12 0.76 23.56
N ILE A 634 9.18 0.22 24.35
CA ILE A 634 9.13 -1.21 24.71
C ILE A 634 9.11 -2.11 23.47
N ASN A 635 8.39 -1.71 22.41
CA ASN A 635 8.35 -2.44 21.15
C ASN A 635 9.72 -2.42 20.44
N ASP A 636 10.47 -1.32 20.55
CA ASP A 636 11.83 -1.24 20.00
C ASP A 636 12.79 -2.14 20.79
N ALA A 637 12.66 -2.20 22.13
CA ALA A 637 13.43 -3.10 22.97
C ALA A 637 13.13 -4.59 22.69
N TYR A 638 11.85 -4.95 22.48
CA TYR A 638 11.46 -6.30 22.07
C TYR A 638 11.93 -6.65 20.66
N ALA A 639 11.90 -5.71 19.72
CA ALA A 639 12.42 -5.90 18.37
C ALA A 639 13.96 -6.02 18.34
N ALA A 640 14.65 -5.40 19.30
CA ALA A 640 16.09 -5.49 19.50
C ALA A 640 16.51 -6.76 20.25
N ARG A 641 15.59 -7.44 20.94
CA ARG A 641 15.85 -8.65 21.75
C ARG A 641 16.64 -9.77 21.03
N PRO A 642 16.45 -10.06 19.73
CA PRO A 642 17.27 -11.04 19.02
C PRO A 642 18.75 -10.67 18.86
N TYR A 643 19.09 -9.40 19.10
CA TYR A 643 20.42 -8.81 18.92
C TYR A 643 21.12 -8.51 20.26
N ILE A 644 20.41 -8.69 21.38
CA ILE A 644 20.92 -8.46 22.74
C ILE A 644 21.15 -9.85 23.36
N CYS A 645 22.40 -10.18 23.69
CA CYS A 645 22.70 -11.37 24.48
C CYS A 645 22.56 -10.99 25.95
N PHE A 646 21.71 -11.69 26.68
CA PHE A 646 21.72 -11.66 28.13
C PHE A 646 22.97 -12.45 28.58
N GLU A 647 23.91 -11.78 29.24
CA GLU A 647 24.89 -12.46 30.09
C GLU A 647 24.23 -12.90 31.39
#